data_AF-A0A6J2Q2V2-F1
#
_entry.id   AF-A0A6J2Q2V2-F1
#
_cell.length_a   1.000
_cell.length_b   1.000
_cell.length_c   1.000
_cell.angle_alpha   90.00
_cell.angle_beta   90.00
_cell.angle_gamma   90.00
#
_symmetry.space_group_name_H-M   'P 1'
#
loop_
_entity.id
_entity.type
_entity.pdbx_description
1 polymer ?
#
loop_
_entity_poly.entity_id
_entity_poly.type
_entity_poly.pdbx_seq_one_letter_code
_entity_poly.pdbx_strand_id
1 'polypeptide(L)'
;MDPALLLSQAASPHAVDFLSGMSALSCSENNLKFICEFQLGPGPPQAPGDEDYDIHMDCESVSVILPAQCSVYQLRLRICMQAQEQACHADPLAVLDPEKYTLLYARGEDWYEAYDDCQVIRTLDIPWSSDGTGRLLAHVVVKPLMAVDSEEKKKQQQFLTYLLGHNLEKEASDRLGELTFTRRKLASPRRQELKDRDDEFYATEPWITCAPIPKDLQDQLNRNLPVSFHYMSKISFSIQVDFSTTPKVLLDIFKNVIADQGLEYDTSDGLVLKVSGREEFLSGDYPLSNFIWVRQCLKTNQELHLSVVPVSKLVNETVKFVDWPLVDDSSGQFSSHNDLCLEGKDLDDIFMISLWDCNRRLRVKLLGFDIPKLPNKYPQSVYVKASILYGNKVVSSVSSLPKPVADEVLWNEWLDFDVLLRDLPRGAKLAFTINASGGDISSVTKDPKPPATKDSKLLSSSINKPSDLQKGKGKVLYFVNLLLIDHRSILSQGPYTMHMWSYPDLEEEAITYQADKLSSATNPDIADSMAISFLLDRYSFPVVLPNRFSPSECSGNQSSGLTPTKSTASNGLSSSASSASSPPSSTDSSSLPGKPLQDSLTDTLILRSVNGTSRDCLKRFREESIRYASNLPHFLRSVDWMNRTVVEDVHWLLENWDPSELDVTVALELLSMDFADVMVRRLAVQRLESLSNDDVLKYLLQLVQTLKVEPYHDSFLARFLIQRALRSKRIGHFFFWYVRSEVAGCPYFRQRMAVILEAYLLGCGQAMLDSFSLQVQAVEALQEVAITIKKLYPDKTDLPPTAPLRLQEFLKNSNLPDEFLLPFDPRIKAGRILLDKCKVMASKKKPLWLEFSPMPSPSSSTPVGVIFKQGDDLRQDMLVIQTLVLMDSIWQEKSLDLNLVPYGCISTGHNIGMIEIVRNAATIAAVQRNHGGTTGAFRNDALFEWLKSKCPLQEIHFRTVETFVKSCAGYCVATYVLGIGDRHNDNIMITDQGNLFHIDFGHILGNRKHFLGVSRERVPFVLTPDFLHVMGRGKGRNSLYFQRFRDTCTQAYLSLRSHSRLLVTLFSLMLLTGIPELSAAEDMRYLRVALKEEECEAEAKEHFLQQITLCEQLGWTVQANWWIHMVAGIK
;
A
#
# COMPACT_ATOMS: atom_id res chain seq x y z
N MET A 1 64.94 -34.25 -34.16
CA MET A 1 65.72 -35.34 -33.58
C MET A 1 65.89 -35.04 -32.11
N ASP A 2 65.63 -36.02 -31.26
CA ASP A 2 65.89 -36.05 -29.82
C ASP A 2 67.17 -36.91 -29.58
N PRO A 3 67.72 -37.14 -28.36
CA PRO A 3 67.52 -36.47 -27.06
C PRO A 3 68.80 -36.27 -26.17
N ALA A 4 68.60 -35.75 -24.95
CA ALA A 4 69.21 -36.17 -23.65
C ALA A 4 70.64 -35.76 -23.17
N LEU A 5 70.82 -35.95 -21.83
CA LEU A 5 72.03 -35.92 -20.96
C LEU A 5 72.60 -34.53 -20.57
N LEU A 6 73.10 -34.24 -19.34
CA LEU A 6 73.35 -34.94 -18.05
C LEU A 6 72.66 -34.15 -16.86
N LEU A 7 72.59 -34.48 -15.55
CA LEU A 7 73.30 -35.30 -14.53
C LEU A 7 74.66 -34.73 -14.01
N SER A 8 75.07 -34.78 -12.73
CA SER A 8 74.43 -35.06 -11.41
C SER A 8 75.41 -34.73 -10.23
N GLN A 9 74.97 -34.84 -8.94
CA GLN A 9 75.78 -34.85 -7.67
C GLN A 9 76.40 -33.52 -7.15
N ALA A 10 76.75 -33.31 -5.85
CA ALA A 10 76.25 -33.84 -4.55
C ALA A 10 76.88 -33.10 -3.32
N ALA A 11 76.25 -33.22 -2.14
CA ALA A 11 76.75 -32.99 -0.76
C ALA A 11 77.01 -31.54 -0.22
N SER A 12 77.04 -31.40 1.12
CA SER A 12 77.13 -30.16 1.92
C SER A 12 78.18 -30.25 3.05
N PRO A 13 78.47 -29.17 3.81
CA PRO A 13 77.82 -28.99 5.12
C PRO A 13 77.54 -27.52 5.57
N HIS A 14 76.94 -27.38 6.75
CA HIS A 14 76.39 -26.18 7.42
C HIS A 14 77.28 -24.93 7.56
N ALA A 15 76.68 -23.73 7.47
CA ALA A 15 76.37 -22.86 8.62
C ALA A 15 75.60 -21.56 8.24
N VAL A 16 74.60 -21.17 9.07
CA VAL A 16 74.21 -19.80 9.51
C VAL A 16 74.34 -18.66 8.46
N ASP A 17 73.27 -17.98 7.97
CA ASP A 17 72.26 -17.26 8.78
C ASP A 17 70.97 -16.82 7.99
N PHE A 18 69.96 -16.33 8.72
CA PHE A 18 68.72 -15.61 8.31
C PHE A 18 68.20 -15.61 6.84
N LEU A 19 67.10 -16.33 6.60
CA LEU A 19 65.88 -15.79 5.94
C LEU A 19 64.69 -16.74 6.13
N SER A 20 63.78 -16.43 7.07
CA SER A 20 62.60 -17.25 7.39
C SER A 20 61.32 -16.42 7.30
N GLY A 21 60.39 -16.75 6.39
CA GLY A 21 59.13 -15.99 6.28
C GLY A 21 58.21 -16.24 5.08
N MET A 22 58.41 -17.27 4.25
CA MET A 22 57.46 -17.63 3.19
C MET A 22 56.78 -18.97 3.49
N SER A 23 55.71 -18.93 4.28
CA SER A 23 54.75 -20.03 4.46
C SER A 23 53.46 -19.73 3.69
N ALA A 24 53.05 -20.64 2.81
CA ALA A 24 51.87 -20.45 1.97
C ALA A 24 50.55 -20.48 2.76
N LEU A 25 49.61 -19.58 2.42
CA LEU A 25 48.21 -19.56 2.87
C LEU A 25 47.42 -18.52 2.04
N SER A 26 46.40 -18.96 1.26
CA SER A 26 45.20 -18.17 0.80
C SER A 26 44.51 -18.70 -0.48
N CYS A 27 45.12 -19.59 -1.27
CA CYS A 27 44.73 -19.81 -2.68
C CYS A 27 43.48 -20.71 -2.93
N SER A 28 42.67 -21.04 -1.92
CA SER A 28 41.58 -22.03 -2.03
C SER A 28 40.18 -21.48 -2.37
N GLU A 29 39.86 -20.24 -1.99
CA GLU A 29 38.47 -19.72 -2.13
C GLU A 29 38.12 -19.16 -3.52
N ASN A 30 39.11 -18.78 -4.34
CA ASN A 30 38.85 -17.97 -5.54
C ASN A 30 38.34 -18.77 -6.75
N ASN A 31 38.34 -20.11 -6.72
CA ASN A 31 37.88 -20.95 -7.82
C ASN A 31 36.79 -21.92 -7.36
N LEU A 32 35.64 -21.88 -8.04
CA LEU A 32 34.48 -22.71 -7.78
C LEU A 32 34.41 -23.85 -8.81
N LYS A 33 33.98 -25.03 -8.37
CA LYS A 33 33.76 -26.20 -9.21
C LYS A 33 32.26 -26.47 -9.34
N PHE A 34 31.84 -26.82 -10.55
CA PHE A 34 30.47 -27.23 -10.86
C PHE A 34 30.49 -28.65 -11.44
N ILE A 35 29.49 -29.43 -11.08
CA ILE A 35 29.07 -30.64 -11.79
C ILE A 35 27.74 -30.29 -12.46
N CYS A 36 27.68 -30.49 -13.77
CA CYS A 36 26.60 -30.02 -14.64
C CYS A 36 25.97 -31.22 -15.36
N GLU A 37 24.77 -31.61 -14.93
CA GLU A 37 24.08 -32.84 -15.32
C GLU A 37 23.00 -32.54 -16.37
N PHE A 38 23.05 -33.18 -17.54
CA PHE A 38 22.11 -32.94 -18.64
C PHE A 38 20.84 -33.80 -18.52
N GLN A 39 19.68 -33.17 -18.27
CA GLN A 39 18.42 -33.91 -18.09
C GLN A 39 17.64 -34.07 -19.41
N LEU A 40 17.73 -35.26 -20.01
CA LEU A 40 17.09 -35.62 -21.29
C LEU A 40 15.56 -35.90 -21.21
N GLY A 41 14.94 -35.82 -20.02
CA GLY A 41 13.57 -36.29 -19.78
C GLY A 41 12.63 -35.29 -19.06
N PRO A 42 11.30 -35.44 -19.22
CA PRO A 42 10.29 -34.46 -18.77
C PRO A 42 9.92 -34.52 -17.28
N GLY A 43 10.53 -35.41 -16.49
CA GLY A 43 10.20 -35.56 -15.05
C GLY A 43 10.59 -34.35 -14.20
N PRO A 44 10.07 -34.22 -12.96
CA PRO A 44 10.72 -33.41 -11.95
C PRO A 44 12.15 -33.95 -11.71
N PRO A 45 13.16 -33.12 -11.45
CA PRO A 45 14.47 -33.64 -11.07
C PRO A 45 14.40 -34.22 -9.65
N GLN A 46 14.94 -35.42 -9.47
CA GLN A 46 14.88 -36.16 -8.21
C GLN A 46 15.73 -35.49 -7.12
N ALA A 47 15.36 -35.70 -5.86
CA ALA A 47 16.10 -35.15 -4.74
C ALA A 47 17.42 -35.92 -4.53
N PRO A 48 18.52 -35.24 -4.14
CA PRO A 48 19.78 -35.90 -3.83
C PRO A 48 19.69 -36.61 -2.47
N GLY A 49 19.17 -37.84 -2.45
CA GLY A 49 19.06 -38.63 -1.22
C GLY A 49 18.32 -39.98 -1.28
N ASP A 50 17.59 -40.30 -2.36
CA ASP A 50 16.94 -41.61 -2.51
C ASP A 50 17.97 -42.70 -2.88
N GLU A 51 18.51 -43.43 -1.88
CA GLU A 51 19.52 -44.49 -2.08
C GLU A 51 18.99 -45.77 -2.75
N ASP A 52 17.68 -45.89 -3.00
CA ASP A 52 16.98 -47.17 -3.22
C ASP A 52 16.46 -47.40 -4.66
N TYR A 53 17.19 -46.94 -5.69
CA TYR A 53 17.00 -47.37 -7.09
C TYR A 53 18.32 -47.42 -7.91
N ASP A 54 19.01 -48.57 -7.84
CA ASP A 54 20.19 -48.87 -8.67
C ASP A 54 19.77 -49.21 -10.12
N ILE A 55 19.56 -48.17 -10.94
CA ILE A 55 19.37 -48.28 -12.39
C ILE A 55 20.29 -47.26 -13.08
N HIS A 56 21.28 -47.76 -13.80
CA HIS A 56 22.06 -46.99 -14.76
C HIS A 56 21.14 -46.32 -15.81
N MET A 57 20.88 -45.03 -15.64
CA MET A 57 20.52 -44.13 -16.72
C MET A 57 21.75 -43.29 -17.06
N ASP A 58 22.09 -43.19 -18.35
CA ASP A 58 23.26 -42.45 -18.83
C ASP A 58 23.02 -40.94 -18.69
N CYS A 59 23.24 -40.41 -17.49
CA CYS A 59 23.22 -38.98 -17.22
C CYS A 59 24.57 -38.38 -17.63
N GLU A 60 24.62 -37.79 -18.82
CA GLU A 60 25.82 -37.11 -19.31
C GLU A 60 26.13 -35.90 -18.41
N SER A 61 27.25 -35.98 -17.66
CA SER A 61 27.64 -34.98 -16.66
C SER A 61 28.99 -34.33 -17.00
N VAL A 62 29.03 -33.01 -17.05
CA VAL A 62 30.21 -32.20 -17.35
C VAL A 62 30.72 -31.53 -16.08
N SER A 63 32.04 -31.51 -15.84
CA SER A 63 32.61 -30.69 -14.76
C SER A 63 33.26 -29.42 -15.28
N VAL A 64 32.93 -28.29 -14.66
CA VAL A 64 33.45 -26.94 -14.98
C VAL A 64 34.16 -26.37 -13.76
N ILE A 65 35.24 -25.62 -13.98
CA ILE A 65 35.94 -24.84 -12.94
C ILE A 65 36.03 -23.39 -13.41
N LEU A 66 35.62 -22.45 -12.57
CA LEU A 66 35.58 -21.02 -12.88
C LEU A 66 36.02 -20.15 -11.68
N PRO A 67 36.65 -19.00 -11.93
CA PRO A 67 36.83 -17.97 -10.90
C PRO A 67 35.49 -17.54 -10.29
N ALA A 68 35.46 -17.32 -8.98
CA ALA A 68 34.23 -17.04 -8.24
C ALA A 68 33.49 -15.75 -8.68
N GLN A 69 34.21 -14.81 -9.33
CA GLN A 69 33.68 -13.54 -9.83
C GLN A 69 33.05 -13.64 -11.24
N CYS A 70 33.08 -14.81 -11.89
CA CYS A 70 32.47 -15.00 -13.20
C CYS A 70 30.93 -14.89 -13.17
N SER A 71 30.30 -14.66 -14.32
CA SER A 71 28.84 -14.59 -14.43
C SER A 71 28.19 -15.93 -14.81
N VAL A 72 26.88 -16.05 -14.61
CA VAL A 72 26.06 -17.17 -15.08
C VAL A 72 26.20 -17.40 -16.60
N TYR A 73 26.32 -16.34 -17.40
CA TYR A 73 26.64 -16.47 -18.84
C TYR A 73 27.98 -17.17 -19.09
N GLN A 74 29.02 -16.88 -18.29
CA GLN A 74 30.31 -17.54 -18.41
C GLN A 74 30.27 -19.00 -17.95
N LEU A 75 29.42 -19.34 -16.97
CA LEU A 75 29.10 -20.72 -16.61
C LEU A 75 28.44 -21.46 -17.79
N ARG A 76 27.40 -20.90 -18.41
CA ARG A 76 26.80 -21.45 -19.66
C ARG A 76 27.85 -21.66 -20.76
N LEU A 77 28.73 -20.67 -20.96
CA LEU A 77 29.78 -20.75 -21.98
C LEU A 77 30.78 -21.88 -21.72
N ARG A 78 31.22 -22.07 -20.48
CA ARG A 78 32.12 -23.19 -20.13
C ARG A 78 31.43 -24.55 -20.21
N ILE A 79 30.15 -24.65 -19.82
CA ILE A 79 29.34 -25.86 -20.00
C ILE A 79 29.23 -26.19 -21.49
N CYS A 80 28.88 -25.22 -22.33
CA CYS A 80 28.81 -25.37 -23.79
C CYS A 80 30.15 -25.85 -24.40
N MET A 81 31.26 -25.22 -24.02
CA MET A 81 32.60 -25.62 -24.51
C MET A 81 32.95 -27.05 -24.09
N GLN A 82 32.77 -27.40 -22.81
CA GLN A 82 33.11 -28.74 -22.33
C GLN A 82 32.16 -29.82 -22.87
N ALA A 83 30.87 -29.55 -23.02
CA ALA A 83 29.94 -30.48 -23.67
C ALA A 83 30.27 -30.71 -25.15
N GLN A 84 30.80 -29.69 -25.85
CA GLN A 84 31.30 -29.82 -27.21
C GLN A 84 32.63 -30.60 -27.27
N GLU A 85 33.55 -30.37 -26.34
CA GLU A 85 34.83 -31.11 -26.23
C GLU A 85 34.63 -32.59 -25.88
N GLN A 86 33.64 -32.90 -25.02
CA GLN A 86 33.31 -34.25 -24.55
C GLN A 86 32.26 -34.96 -25.44
N ALA A 87 31.72 -34.26 -26.44
CA ALA A 87 30.67 -34.71 -27.37
C ALA A 87 29.36 -35.18 -26.71
N CYS A 88 29.10 -34.76 -25.47
CA CYS A 88 28.04 -35.25 -24.58
C CYS A 88 26.77 -34.36 -24.61
N HIS A 89 26.47 -33.78 -25.77
CA HIS A 89 25.19 -33.12 -26.05
C HIS A 89 24.99 -32.97 -27.56
N ALA A 90 23.76 -33.17 -28.07
CA ALA A 90 23.47 -33.13 -29.51
C ALA A 90 23.50 -31.71 -30.12
N ASP A 91 23.21 -30.68 -29.33
CA ASP A 91 23.40 -29.27 -29.68
C ASP A 91 23.96 -28.51 -28.47
N PRO A 92 25.30 -28.48 -28.26
CA PRO A 92 25.91 -27.79 -27.13
C PRO A 92 25.64 -26.27 -27.14
N LEU A 93 25.49 -25.67 -28.32
CA LEU A 93 25.30 -24.21 -28.48
C LEU A 93 23.95 -23.76 -27.92
N ALA A 94 22.93 -24.62 -27.92
CA ALA A 94 21.64 -24.31 -27.30
C ALA A 94 21.73 -24.03 -25.78
N VAL A 95 22.79 -24.48 -25.08
CA VAL A 95 23.00 -24.18 -23.64
C VAL A 95 23.30 -22.70 -23.39
N LEU A 96 23.84 -21.99 -24.40
CA LEU A 96 24.04 -20.53 -24.36
C LEU A 96 22.72 -19.75 -24.42
N ASP A 97 21.65 -20.39 -24.89
CA ASP A 97 20.34 -19.77 -25.08
C ASP A 97 19.45 -20.08 -23.86
N PRO A 98 19.18 -19.07 -23.00
CA PRO A 98 18.42 -19.27 -21.78
C PRO A 98 16.91 -19.43 -22.02
N GLU A 99 16.42 -19.24 -23.26
CA GLU A 99 15.05 -19.58 -23.66
C GLU A 99 14.93 -21.04 -24.14
N LYS A 100 16.07 -21.71 -24.41
CA LYS A 100 16.13 -23.14 -24.72
C LYS A 100 16.55 -24.01 -23.54
N TYR A 101 17.45 -23.54 -22.66
CA TYR A 101 17.94 -24.33 -21.52
C TYR A 101 18.02 -23.50 -20.23
N THR A 102 17.43 -24.01 -19.14
CA THR A 102 17.64 -23.49 -17.79
C THR A 102 18.85 -24.15 -17.14
N LEU A 103 19.54 -23.38 -16.29
CA LEU A 103 20.48 -23.91 -15.30
C LEU A 103 19.75 -23.93 -13.95
N LEU A 104 19.49 -25.12 -13.42
CA LEU A 104 18.73 -25.32 -12.19
C LEU A 104 19.62 -25.87 -11.06
N TYR A 105 19.33 -25.52 -9.82
CA TYR A 105 19.97 -26.10 -8.65
C TYR A 105 18.96 -26.34 -7.52
N ALA A 106 19.22 -27.36 -6.69
CA ALA A 106 18.38 -27.70 -5.55
C ALA A 106 18.83 -26.94 -4.30
N ARG A 107 17.88 -26.52 -3.46
CA ARG A 107 18.15 -25.90 -2.15
C ARG A 107 17.10 -26.35 -1.13
N GLY A 108 17.41 -27.43 -0.41
CA GLY A 108 16.40 -28.19 0.30
C GLY A 108 15.48 -28.90 -0.70
N GLU A 109 14.17 -28.78 -0.51
CA GLU A 109 13.14 -29.37 -1.39
C GLU A 109 12.84 -28.52 -2.64
N ASP A 110 13.26 -27.26 -2.66
CA ASP A 110 12.93 -26.31 -3.73
C ASP A 110 14.02 -26.23 -4.80
N TRP A 111 13.59 -26.11 -6.06
CA TRP A 111 14.47 -25.92 -7.23
C TRP A 111 14.50 -24.45 -7.66
N TYR A 112 15.71 -23.93 -7.82
CA TYR A 112 16.01 -22.55 -8.21
C TYR A 112 16.65 -22.51 -9.60
N GLU A 113 16.37 -21.45 -10.38
CA GLU A 113 17.04 -21.17 -11.65
C GLU A 113 18.10 -20.07 -11.46
N ALA A 114 19.30 -20.29 -11.99
CA ALA A 114 20.27 -19.23 -12.21
C ALA A 114 19.77 -18.31 -13.35
N TYR A 115 18.87 -17.38 -12.99
CA TYR A 115 17.98 -16.71 -13.94
C TYR A 115 18.64 -15.58 -14.71
N ASP A 116 19.29 -14.65 -13.99
CA ASP A 116 19.92 -13.48 -14.59
C ASP A 116 21.32 -13.87 -15.04
N ASP A 117 21.54 -13.93 -16.36
CA ASP A 117 22.82 -14.36 -16.95
C ASP A 117 24.00 -13.40 -16.61
N CYS A 118 23.67 -12.23 -16.06
CA CYS A 118 24.57 -11.27 -15.43
C CYS A 118 25.00 -11.61 -13.99
N GLN A 119 24.25 -12.43 -13.23
CA GLN A 119 24.52 -12.70 -11.81
C GLN A 119 25.91 -13.34 -11.61
N VAL A 120 26.63 -12.89 -10.59
CA VAL A 120 27.96 -13.40 -10.23
C VAL A 120 27.81 -14.76 -9.57
N ILE A 121 28.58 -15.76 -9.99
CA ILE A 121 28.36 -17.16 -9.56
C ILE A 121 28.61 -17.39 -8.06
N ARG A 122 29.43 -16.57 -7.39
CA ARG A 122 29.57 -16.58 -5.91
C ARG A 122 28.34 -16.03 -5.17
N THR A 123 27.45 -15.28 -5.83
CA THR A 123 26.21 -14.75 -5.22
C THR A 123 24.97 -15.60 -5.51
N LEU A 124 25.11 -16.72 -6.23
CA LEU A 124 24.07 -17.75 -6.33
C LEU A 124 23.93 -18.45 -4.97
N ASP A 125 22.71 -18.56 -4.47
CA ASP A 125 22.41 -19.13 -3.14
C ASP A 125 22.34 -20.68 -3.20
N ILE A 126 23.42 -21.28 -3.71
CA ILE A 126 23.60 -22.72 -3.94
C ILE A 126 24.20 -23.38 -2.68
N PRO A 127 23.76 -24.60 -2.31
CA PRO A 127 24.45 -25.41 -1.30
C PRO A 127 25.87 -25.79 -1.76
N TRP A 128 26.89 -25.14 -1.20
CA TRP A 128 28.30 -25.43 -1.47
C TRP A 128 28.82 -26.58 -0.61
N SER A 129 29.40 -27.60 -1.25
CA SER A 129 30.18 -28.67 -0.63
C SER A 129 31.69 -28.40 -0.75
N SER A 130 32.54 -29.04 0.05
CA SER A 130 33.99 -29.03 -0.18
C SER A 130 34.40 -30.24 -0.99
N ASP A 131 35.12 -30.04 -2.10
CA ASP A 131 35.79 -31.15 -2.76
C ASP A 131 37.02 -31.62 -1.97
N GLY A 132 37.58 -32.78 -2.33
CA GLY A 132 38.76 -33.37 -1.68
C GLY A 132 40.06 -32.58 -1.88
N THR A 133 40.02 -31.43 -2.55
CA THR A 133 41.14 -30.48 -2.70
C THR A 133 40.92 -29.16 -1.96
N GLY A 134 39.80 -29.03 -1.22
CA GLY A 134 39.46 -27.83 -0.44
C GLY A 134 38.81 -26.70 -1.25
N ARG A 135 38.24 -27.01 -2.42
CA ARG A 135 37.48 -26.05 -3.25
C ARG A 135 35.98 -26.20 -3.01
N LEU A 136 35.24 -25.12 -3.21
CA LEU A 136 33.78 -25.16 -3.18
C LEU A 136 33.23 -25.82 -4.45
N LEU A 137 32.33 -26.79 -4.24
CA LEU A 137 31.70 -27.63 -5.27
C LEU A 137 30.18 -27.51 -5.21
N ALA A 138 29.56 -27.25 -6.36
CA ALA A 138 28.12 -27.17 -6.60
C ALA A 138 27.64 -28.19 -7.65
N HIS A 139 26.37 -28.61 -7.55
CA HIS A 139 25.67 -29.36 -8.59
C HIS A 139 24.65 -28.45 -9.29
N VAL A 140 24.54 -28.59 -10.62
CA VAL A 140 23.62 -27.84 -11.48
C VAL A 140 23.02 -28.80 -12.51
N VAL A 141 21.70 -28.78 -12.67
CA VAL A 141 21.00 -29.52 -13.72
C VAL A 141 20.79 -28.60 -14.93
N VAL A 142 21.26 -29.05 -16.10
CA VAL A 142 21.05 -28.39 -17.39
C VAL A 142 19.79 -28.98 -18.02
N LYS A 143 18.69 -28.21 -18.05
CA LYS A 143 17.36 -28.72 -18.42
C LYS A 143 16.77 -27.99 -19.63
N PRO A 144 16.27 -28.69 -20.66
CA PRO A 144 15.60 -28.04 -21.78
C PRO A 144 14.26 -27.40 -21.35
N LEU A 145 14.02 -26.16 -21.79
CA LEU A 145 12.71 -25.54 -21.80
C LEU A 145 11.86 -26.20 -22.89
N MET A 146 11.11 -27.23 -22.52
CA MET A 146 9.96 -27.65 -23.31
C MET A 146 8.92 -26.54 -23.31
N ALA A 147 8.31 -26.27 -24.46
CA ALA A 147 7.11 -25.43 -24.55
C ALA A 147 5.93 -26.19 -23.91
N VAL A 148 5.78 -26.08 -22.58
CA VAL A 148 4.69 -26.70 -21.80
C VAL A 148 3.38 -25.93 -22.04
N ASP A 149 2.90 -26.02 -23.27
CA ASP A 149 1.67 -25.40 -23.76
C ASP A 149 0.44 -26.27 -23.42
N SER A 150 0.39 -26.75 -22.17
CA SER A 150 -0.75 -27.53 -21.66
C SER A 150 -2.01 -26.67 -21.69
N GLU A 151 -3.09 -27.23 -22.24
CA GLU A 151 -4.42 -26.61 -22.25
C GLU A 151 -4.92 -26.27 -20.83
N GLU A 152 -4.40 -26.94 -19.79
CA GLU A 152 -4.71 -26.61 -18.39
C GLU A 152 -4.05 -25.29 -17.97
N LYS A 153 -2.77 -25.07 -18.35
CA LYS A 153 -2.06 -23.81 -18.09
C LYS A 153 -2.72 -22.63 -18.79
N LYS A 154 -3.20 -22.82 -20.03
CA LYS A 154 -3.99 -21.80 -20.75
C LYS A 154 -5.30 -21.47 -20.02
N LYS A 155 -6.05 -22.46 -19.56
CA LYS A 155 -7.30 -22.27 -18.80
C LYS A 155 -7.04 -21.56 -17.47
N GLN A 156 -5.99 -21.95 -16.75
CA GLN A 156 -5.56 -21.27 -15.53
C GLN A 156 -5.23 -19.79 -15.80
N GLN A 157 -4.45 -19.48 -16.84
CA GLN A 157 -4.08 -18.09 -17.15
C GLN A 157 -5.27 -17.26 -17.67
N GLN A 158 -6.22 -17.86 -18.38
CA GLN A 158 -7.49 -17.22 -18.75
C GLN A 158 -8.33 -16.89 -17.51
N PHE A 159 -8.41 -17.81 -16.53
CA PHE A 159 -9.13 -17.60 -15.27
C PHE A 159 -8.47 -16.53 -14.38
N LEU A 160 -7.14 -16.52 -14.28
CA LEU A 160 -6.40 -15.45 -13.60
C LEU A 160 -6.63 -14.10 -14.31
N THR A 161 -6.55 -14.05 -15.64
CA THR A 161 -6.83 -12.83 -16.43
C THR A 161 -8.25 -12.29 -16.17
N TYR A 162 -9.24 -13.17 -16.02
CA TYR A 162 -10.62 -12.81 -15.68
C TYR A 162 -10.72 -12.19 -14.27
N LEU A 163 -10.18 -12.85 -13.25
CA LEU A 163 -10.19 -12.34 -11.88
C LEU A 163 -9.42 -11.02 -11.74
N LEU A 164 -8.26 -10.88 -12.42
CA LEU A 164 -7.47 -9.65 -12.45
C LEU A 164 -8.19 -8.50 -13.17
N GLY A 165 -8.92 -8.80 -14.26
CA GLY A 165 -9.43 -7.79 -15.19
C GLY A 165 -8.34 -7.17 -16.09
N HIS A 166 -7.14 -7.78 -16.13
CA HIS A 166 -5.99 -7.34 -16.94
C HIS A 166 -5.16 -8.54 -17.40
N ASN A 167 -4.49 -8.44 -18.55
CA ASN A 167 -3.74 -9.54 -19.17
C ASN A 167 -2.23 -9.25 -19.16
N LEU A 168 -1.52 -9.87 -18.21
CA LEU A 168 -0.08 -9.70 -18.01
C LEU A 168 0.79 -10.40 -19.05
N GLU A 169 0.32 -11.49 -19.68
CA GLU A 169 1.13 -12.27 -20.64
C GLU A 169 1.47 -11.47 -21.92
N LYS A 170 0.63 -10.50 -22.29
CA LYS A 170 0.91 -9.59 -23.42
C LYS A 170 2.00 -8.56 -23.10
N GLU A 171 2.30 -8.34 -21.83
CA GLU A 171 3.19 -7.28 -21.35
C GLU A 171 4.51 -7.84 -20.77
N ALA A 172 4.49 -9.09 -20.28
CA ALA A 172 5.64 -9.83 -19.79
C ALA A 172 6.44 -10.52 -20.92
N SER A 173 6.65 -9.82 -22.04
CA SER A 173 7.31 -10.37 -23.24
C SER A 173 8.85 -10.37 -23.18
N ASP A 174 9.45 -9.53 -22.33
CA ASP A 174 10.88 -9.54 -22.04
C ASP A 174 11.17 -10.45 -20.83
N ARG A 175 12.03 -11.47 -21.02
CA ARG A 175 12.52 -12.35 -19.94
C ARG A 175 13.17 -11.55 -18.81
N LEU A 176 14.00 -10.56 -19.15
CA LEU A 176 14.73 -9.74 -18.18
C LEU A 176 14.00 -8.43 -17.84
N GLY A 177 12.73 -8.30 -18.23
CA GLY A 177 11.88 -7.17 -17.88
C GLY A 177 11.40 -7.21 -16.43
N GLU A 178 11.22 -6.03 -15.82
CA GLU A 178 10.87 -5.88 -14.39
C GLU A 178 9.59 -6.65 -14.02
N LEU A 179 8.60 -6.68 -14.93
CA LEU A 179 7.33 -7.38 -14.72
C LEU A 179 7.55 -8.90 -14.60
N THR A 180 8.26 -9.49 -15.56
CA THR A 180 8.57 -10.93 -15.62
C THR A 180 9.43 -11.36 -14.44
N PHE A 181 10.46 -10.57 -14.11
CA PHE A 181 11.31 -10.78 -12.94
C PHE A 181 10.50 -10.73 -11.63
N THR A 182 9.57 -9.78 -11.49
CA THR A 182 8.70 -9.65 -10.32
C THR A 182 7.78 -10.86 -10.15
N ARG A 183 7.18 -11.38 -11.25
CA ARG A 183 6.38 -12.63 -11.21
C ARG A 183 7.17 -13.79 -10.60
N ARG A 184 8.48 -13.89 -10.90
CA ARG A 184 9.35 -14.93 -10.34
C ARG A 184 9.78 -14.65 -8.90
N LYS A 185 10.19 -13.42 -8.55
CA LYS A 185 10.58 -13.05 -7.17
C LYS A 185 9.43 -13.25 -6.18
N LEU A 186 8.20 -12.85 -6.52
CA LEU A 186 7.04 -12.97 -5.63
C LEU A 186 6.58 -14.42 -5.39
N ALA A 187 7.08 -15.40 -6.16
CA ALA A 187 6.81 -16.81 -5.89
C ALA A 187 7.42 -17.30 -4.57
N SER A 188 8.59 -16.78 -4.17
CA SER A 188 9.32 -17.14 -2.95
C SER A 188 8.56 -16.78 -1.65
N PRO A 189 8.19 -15.51 -1.36
CA PRO A 189 7.49 -15.14 -0.13
C PRO A 189 6.10 -15.79 -0.02
N ARG A 190 5.44 -16.06 -1.16
CA ARG A 190 4.19 -16.84 -1.20
C ARG A 190 4.42 -18.29 -0.80
N ARG A 191 5.45 -18.98 -1.35
CA ARG A 191 5.74 -20.38 -0.97
C ARG A 191 6.09 -20.48 0.52
N GLN A 192 6.86 -19.55 1.06
CA GLN A 192 7.17 -19.55 2.49
C GLN A 192 5.89 -19.46 3.33
N GLU A 193 5.02 -18.49 3.04
CA GLU A 193 3.75 -18.32 3.76
C GLU A 193 2.85 -19.57 3.63
N LEU A 194 2.84 -20.23 2.47
CA LEU A 194 2.06 -21.45 2.26
C LEU A 194 2.64 -22.70 2.96
N LYS A 195 3.94 -22.74 3.25
CA LYS A 195 4.55 -23.80 4.07
C LYS A 195 4.23 -23.62 5.56
N ASP A 196 4.10 -22.37 6.01
CA ASP A 196 3.85 -22.02 7.42
C ASP A 196 2.35 -21.91 7.77
N ARG A 197 1.44 -22.01 6.79
CA ARG A 197 -0.01 -21.81 6.96
C ARG A 197 -0.73 -23.08 7.43
N ASP A 198 -1.47 -22.95 8.53
CA ASP A 198 -2.53 -23.88 8.92
C ASP A 198 -3.80 -23.60 8.06
N ASP A 199 -4.15 -24.54 7.19
CA ASP A 199 -5.31 -24.45 6.30
C ASP A 199 -6.66 -24.52 7.03
N GLU A 200 -6.77 -25.20 8.19
CA GLU A 200 -8.01 -25.22 8.98
C GLU A 200 -8.20 -23.87 9.69
N PHE A 201 -7.13 -23.31 10.26
CA PHE A 201 -7.16 -21.98 10.86
C PHE A 201 -7.39 -20.88 9.81
N TYR A 202 -6.83 -21.00 8.60
CA TYR A 202 -7.10 -20.08 7.49
C TYR A 202 -8.57 -20.17 7.04
N ALA A 203 -9.10 -21.39 6.88
CA ALA A 203 -10.49 -21.61 6.49
C ALA A 203 -11.49 -21.05 7.54
N THR A 204 -11.12 -21.08 8.82
CA THR A 204 -11.98 -20.74 9.97
C THR A 204 -11.53 -19.51 10.77
N GLU A 205 -10.81 -18.57 10.15
CA GLU A 205 -10.16 -17.42 10.82
C GLU A 205 -11.12 -16.69 11.81
N PRO A 206 -10.78 -16.58 13.11
CA PRO A 206 -11.68 -16.06 14.13
C PRO A 206 -11.72 -14.52 14.14
N TRP A 207 -12.92 -13.95 13.99
CA TRP A 207 -13.11 -12.49 14.03
C TRP A 207 -13.20 -11.97 15.47
N ILE A 208 -12.03 -11.71 16.06
CA ILE A 208 -11.86 -11.25 17.44
C ILE A 208 -11.38 -9.80 17.54
N THR A 209 -11.54 -9.19 18.72
CA THR A 209 -10.95 -7.90 19.09
C THR A 209 -10.42 -7.91 20.52
N CYS A 210 -9.28 -7.21 20.73
CA CYS A 210 -8.66 -7.03 22.04
C CYS A 210 -9.13 -5.77 22.79
N ALA A 211 -10.03 -4.96 22.19
CA ALA A 211 -10.53 -3.74 22.83
C ALA A 211 -11.22 -4.04 24.17
N PRO A 212 -11.13 -3.16 25.19
CA PRO A 212 -11.83 -3.35 26.46
C PRO A 212 -13.35 -3.30 26.26
N ILE A 213 -14.10 -4.06 27.06
CA ILE A 213 -15.58 -4.04 26.98
C ILE A 213 -16.11 -2.75 27.64
N PRO A 214 -16.99 -1.97 26.96
CA PRO A 214 -17.56 -0.73 27.49
C PRO A 214 -18.16 -0.90 28.88
N LYS A 215 -17.99 0.12 29.74
CA LYS A 215 -18.34 0.06 31.17
C LYS A 215 -19.83 -0.22 31.41
N ASP A 216 -20.69 0.24 30.52
CA ASP A 216 -22.13 0.02 30.51
C ASP A 216 -22.56 -1.40 30.06
N LEU A 217 -21.63 -2.21 29.56
CA LEU A 217 -21.82 -3.64 29.28
C LEU A 217 -21.11 -4.56 30.31
N GLN A 218 -20.27 -4.02 31.21
CA GLN A 218 -19.54 -4.84 32.18
C GLN A 218 -20.47 -5.54 33.18
N ASP A 219 -21.54 -4.87 33.63
CA ASP A 219 -22.56 -5.49 34.50
C ASP A 219 -23.30 -6.67 33.82
N GLN A 220 -23.33 -6.70 32.49
CA GLN A 220 -23.98 -7.76 31.72
C GLN A 220 -23.08 -9.00 31.55
N LEU A 221 -21.75 -8.87 31.68
CA LEU A 221 -20.82 -10.01 31.66
C LEU A 221 -21.01 -10.94 32.87
N ASN A 222 -21.57 -10.43 33.97
CA ASN A 222 -21.93 -11.23 35.16
C ASN A 222 -23.18 -12.12 34.95
N ARG A 223 -23.69 -12.20 33.70
CA ARG A 223 -24.81 -13.04 33.31
C ARG A 223 -24.31 -14.13 32.38
N ASN A 224 -24.86 -15.33 32.50
CA ASN A 224 -24.58 -16.38 31.53
C ASN A 224 -25.15 -16.00 30.15
N LEU A 225 -24.38 -16.30 29.12
CA LEU A 225 -24.79 -16.22 27.72
C LEU A 225 -25.63 -17.46 27.37
N PRO A 226 -26.88 -17.30 26.89
CA PRO A 226 -27.59 -18.37 26.20
C PRO A 226 -26.86 -18.72 24.89
N VAL A 227 -26.52 -20.00 24.72
CA VAL A 227 -25.91 -20.55 23.50
C VAL A 227 -26.73 -21.74 23.02
N SER A 228 -27.25 -21.66 21.80
CA SER A 228 -28.01 -22.71 21.14
C SER A 228 -27.17 -23.39 20.06
N PHE A 229 -27.01 -24.71 20.18
CA PHE A 229 -26.29 -25.54 19.22
C PHE A 229 -27.26 -26.18 18.23
N HIS A 230 -26.89 -26.17 16.96
CA HIS A 230 -27.59 -26.81 15.85
C HIS A 230 -26.63 -27.74 15.12
N TYR A 231 -26.97 -29.02 14.95
CA TYR A 231 -26.12 -29.98 14.22
C TYR A 231 -26.91 -30.72 13.15
N MET A 232 -26.57 -30.45 11.88
CA MET A 232 -27.08 -31.14 10.68
C MET A 232 -28.60 -31.32 10.59
N SER A 233 -29.39 -30.44 11.22
CA SER A 233 -30.85 -30.58 11.39
C SER A 233 -31.30 -31.88 12.11
N LYS A 234 -30.37 -32.61 12.73
CA LYS A 234 -30.65 -33.81 13.55
C LYS A 234 -31.07 -33.44 14.97
N ILE A 235 -30.43 -32.42 15.54
CA ILE A 235 -30.52 -32.02 16.95
C ILE A 235 -30.38 -30.50 17.07
N SER A 236 -31.12 -29.93 18.01
CA SER A 236 -30.99 -28.55 18.49
C SER A 236 -31.13 -28.55 20.01
N PHE A 237 -30.23 -27.89 20.75
CA PHE A 237 -30.33 -27.73 22.20
C PHE A 237 -29.65 -26.44 22.68
N SER A 238 -30.03 -25.95 23.86
CA SER A 238 -29.57 -24.66 24.40
C SER A 238 -28.95 -24.83 25.78
N ILE A 239 -27.86 -24.12 26.05
CA ILE A 239 -27.15 -24.09 27.33
C ILE A 239 -26.89 -22.65 27.79
N GLN A 240 -26.40 -22.50 29.01
CA GLN A 240 -26.01 -21.23 29.63
C GLN A 240 -24.53 -21.30 29.99
N VAL A 241 -23.70 -20.40 29.45
CA VAL A 241 -22.24 -20.40 29.64
C VAL A 241 -21.71 -19.05 30.09
N ASP A 242 -20.53 -19.02 30.71
CA ASP A 242 -19.85 -17.77 31.07
C ASP A 242 -19.15 -17.15 29.85
N PHE A 243 -19.02 -15.82 29.80
CA PHE A 243 -18.35 -15.11 28.70
C PHE A 243 -16.84 -15.38 28.59
N SER A 244 -16.20 -15.93 29.63
CA SER A 244 -14.81 -16.40 29.63
C SER A 244 -14.60 -17.79 29.00
N THR A 245 -15.68 -18.55 28.76
CA THR A 245 -15.63 -19.87 28.08
C THR A 245 -14.95 -19.76 26.72
N THR A 246 -14.20 -20.79 26.28
CA THR A 246 -13.57 -20.83 24.94
C THR A 246 -14.27 -21.81 24.00
N PRO A 247 -14.12 -21.68 22.66
CA PRO A 247 -14.77 -22.56 21.68
C PRO A 247 -14.50 -24.07 21.90
N LYS A 248 -13.32 -24.41 22.41
CA LYS A 248 -12.96 -25.79 22.78
C LYS A 248 -13.88 -26.36 23.85
N VAL A 249 -14.15 -25.60 24.91
CA VAL A 249 -15.05 -26.02 26.00
C VAL A 249 -16.49 -26.18 25.48
N LEU A 250 -16.94 -25.29 24.58
CA LEU A 250 -18.24 -25.42 23.92
C LEU A 250 -18.35 -26.71 23.09
N LEU A 251 -17.30 -27.05 22.32
CA LEU A 251 -17.24 -28.29 21.55
C LEU A 251 -17.24 -29.53 22.46
N ASP A 252 -16.52 -29.50 23.59
CA ASP A 252 -16.48 -30.64 24.52
C ASP A 252 -17.82 -30.83 25.25
N ILE A 253 -18.55 -29.75 25.59
CA ILE A 253 -19.95 -29.84 26.06
C ILE A 253 -20.84 -30.45 24.97
N PHE A 254 -20.70 -30.04 23.71
CA PHE A 254 -21.47 -30.58 22.60
C PHE A 254 -21.24 -32.08 22.40
N LYS A 255 -19.98 -32.56 22.43
CA LYS A 255 -19.64 -33.99 22.32
C LYS A 255 -20.33 -34.83 23.40
N ASN A 256 -20.37 -34.34 24.64
CA ASN A 256 -21.03 -35.04 25.74
C ASN A 256 -22.54 -35.18 25.51
N VAL A 257 -23.23 -34.09 25.12
CA VAL A 257 -24.68 -34.11 24.85
C VAL A 257 -25.02 -35.02 23.66
N ILE A 258 -24.15 -35.08 22.65
CA ILE A 258 -24.30 -35.99 21.49
C ILE A 258 -24.15 -37.47 21.90
N ALA A 259 -23.18 -37.77 22.78
CA ALA A 259 -23.00 -39.12 23.32
C ALA A 259 -24.20 -39.56 24.18
N ASP A 260 -24.69 -38.69 25.07
CA ASP A 260 -25.87 -38.95 25.91
C ASP A 260 -27.15 -39.20 25.10
N GLN A 261 -27.27 -38.60 23.90
CA GLN A 261 -28.38 -38.82 22.98
C GLN A 261 -28.18 -40.01 22.01
N GLY A 262 -27.06 -40.74 22.11
CA GLY A 262 -26.76 -41.88 21.24
C GLY A 262 -26.61 -41.51 19.76
N LEU A 263 -26.21 -40.28 19.45
CA LEU A 263 -26.08 -39.78 18.08
C LEU A 263 -24.65 -40.04 17.56
N GLU A 264 -24.50 -41.02 16.68
CA GLU A 264 -23.22 -41.29 16.02
C GLU A 264 -22.78 -40.11 15.13
N TYR A 265 -21.51 -39.73 15.31
CA TYR A 265 -20.72 -38.85 14.44
C TYR A 265 -19.32 -39.44 14.30
N ASP A 266 -18.60 -39.04 13.26
CA ASP A 266 -17.21 -39.49 13.06
C ASP A 266 -16.30 -38.81 14.09
N THR A 267 -15.73 -39.59 15.01
CA THR A 267 -14.80 -39.10 16.04
C THR A 267 -13.39 -38.86 15.52
N SER A 268 -13.09 -39.19 14.25
CA SER A 268 -11.82 -38.89 13.58
C SER A 268 -11.85 -37.57 12.79
N ASP A 269 -13.04 -37.04 12.50
CA ASP A 269 -13.22 -35.73 11.87
C ASP A 269 -13.23 -34.61 12.92
N GLY A 270 -12.62 -33.47 12.59
CA GLY A 270 -12.65 -32.28 13.42
C GLY A 270 -14.06 -31.69 13.50
N LEU A 271 -14.35 -30.91 14.55
CA LEU A 271 -15.62 -30.19 14.68
C LEU A 271 -15.33 -28.71 14.96
N VAL A 272 -15.90 -27.82 14.14
CA VAL A 272 -15.78 -26.36 14.27
C VAL A 272 -17.14 -25.71 14.52
N LEU A 273 -17.12 -24.56 15.21
CA LEU A 273 -18.31 -23.77 15.52
C LEU A 273 -18.47 -22.63 14.51
N LYS A 274 -19.61 -22.59 13.82
CA LYS A 274 -19.99 -21.55 12.86
C LYS A 274 -21.21 -20.79 13.36
N VAL A 275 -21.25 -19.47 13.22
CA VAL A 275 -22.43 -18.66 13.58
C VAL A 275 -23.59 -18.98 12.63
N SER A 276 -24.76 -19.31 13.17
CA SER A 276 -25.91 -19.75 12.37
C SER A 276 -26.45 -18.63 11.47
N GLY A 277 -26.29 -18.79 10.15
CA GLY A 277 -26.67 -17.81 9.13
C GLY A 277 -25.56 -16.83 8.73
N ARG A 278 -24.30 -17.08 9.10
CA ARG A 278 -23.13 -16.25 8.75
C ARG A 278 -21.92 -17.14 8.39
N GLU A 279 -21.05 -16.66 7.50
CA GLU A 279 -19.71 -17.23 7.26
C GLU A 279 -18.74 -16.63 8.28
N GLU A 280 -18.97 -16.93 9.56
CA GLU A 280 -18.22 -16.40 10.70
C GLU A 280 -18.05 -17.55 11.71
N PHE A 281 -16.81 -17.81 12.13
CA PHE A 281 -16.45 -19.00 12.92
C PHE A 281 -15.95 -18.61 14.32
N LEU A 282 -16.09 -19.54 15.27
CA LEU A 282 -15.47 -19.48 16.59
C LEU A 282 -14.45 -20.61 16.71
N SER A 283 -13.18 -20.24 16.55
CA SER A 283 -12.00 -21.11 16.51
C SER A 283 -10.89 -20.51 17.40
N GLY A 284 -9.85 -21.29 17.67
CA GLY A 284 -8.77 -20.91 18.58
C GLY A 284 -9.17 -20.89 20.07
N ASP A 285 -8.19 -20.67 20.95
CA ASP A 285 -8.40 -20.66 22.41
C ASP A 285 -8.61 -19.23 22.94
N TYR A 286 -9.68 -18.59 22.46
CA TYR A 286 -10.08 -17.24 22.83
C TYR A 286 -11.35 -17.25 23.70
N PRO A 287 -11.47 -16.39 24.72
CA PRO A 287 -12.74 -16.16 25.42
C PRO A 287 -13.86 -15.74 24.47
N LEU A 288 -15.08 -16.23 24.68
CA LEU A 288 -16.28 -15.81 23.95
C LEU A 288 -16.44 -14.28 23.95
N SER A 289 -16.07 -13.60 25.04
CA SER A 289 -16.04 -12.14 25.18
C SER A 289 -15.20 -11.40 24.12
N ASN A 290 -14.28 -12.07 23.41
CA ASN A 290 -13.40 -11.43 22.43
C ASN A 290 -13.94 -11.47 21.00
N PHE A 291 -14.90 -12.36 20.70
CA PHE A 291 -15.47 -12.49 19.35
C PHE A 291 -16.42 -11.32 19.03
N ILE A 292 -16.25 -10.72 17.85
CA ILE A 292 -17.01 -9.53 17.43
C ILE A 292 -18.51 -9.83 17.38
N TRP A 293 -18.92 -10.99 16.86
CA TRP A 293 -20.33 -11.39 16.86
C TRP A 293 -20.90 -11.61 18.27
N VAL A 294 -20.13 -12.17 19.20
CA VAL A 294 -20.58 -12.37 20.59
C VAL A 294 -20.75 -11.03 21.32
N ARG A 295 -19.86 -10.06 21.07
CA ARG A 295 -20.02 -8.68 21.55
C ARG A 295 -21.27 -8.01 20.98
N GLN A 296 -21.63 -8.31 19.72
CA GLN A 296 -22.89 -7.84 19.12
C GLN A 296 -24.12 -8.52 19.74
N CYS A 297 -24.08 -9.83 20.03
CA CYS A 297 -25.12 -10.53 20.79
C CYS A 297 -25.31 -9.92 22.19
N LEU A 298 -24.21 -9.63 22.91
CA LEU A 298 -24.22 -8.94 24.20
C LEU A 298 -24.89 -7.56 24.08
N LYS A 299 -24.38 -6.69 23.19
CA LYS A 299 -24.88 -5.32 22.98
C LYS A 299 -26.36 -5.26 22.55
N THR A 300 -26.86 -6.31 21.90
CA THR A 300 -28.28 -6.41 21.47
C THR A 300 -29.15 -7.27 22.38
N ASN A 301 -28.59 -7.89 23.43
CA ASN A 301 -29.23 -8.91 24.28
C ASN A 301 -29.90 -10.02 23.44
N GLN A 302 -29.15 -10.63 22.52
CA GLN A 302 -29.56 -11.74 21.66
C GLN A 302 -28.88 -13.06 22.07
N GLU A 303 -29.54 -14.18 21.80
CA GLU A 303 -28.97 -15.52 21.95
C GLU A 303 -27.93 -15.84 20.87
N LEU A 304 -26.87 -16.57 21.23
CA LEU A 304 -25.85 -17.03 20.30
C LEU A 304 -26.25 -18.38 19.70
N HIS A 305 -26.73 -18.38 18.46
CA HIS A 305 -27.01 -19.60 17.70
C HIS A 305 -25.76 -20.06 16.93
N LEU A 306 -25.28 -21.27 17.22
CA LEU A 306 -24.10 -21.90 16.62
C LEU A 306 -24.48 -23.16 15.87
N SER A 307 -24.03 -23.25 14.62
CA SER A 307 -24.05 -24.46 13.81
C SER A 307 -22.73 -25.22 14.02
N VAL A 308 -22.79 -26.48 14.44
CA VAL A 308 -21.60 -27.34 14.50
C VAL A 308 -21.36 -27.98 13.14
N VAL A 309 -20.14 -27.86 12.63
CA VAL A 309 -19.76 -28.29 11.27
C VAL A 309 -18.54 -29.21 11.36
N PRO A 310 -18.56 -30.41 10.74
CA PRO A 310 -17.38 -31.25 10.63
C PRO A 310 -16.33 -30.66 9.67
N VAL A 311 -15.05 -30.79 9.99
CA VAL A 311 -13.93 -30.18 9.22
C VAL A 311 -13.88 -30.72 7.79
N SER A 312 -14.20 -32.00 7.58
CA SER A 312 -14.38 -32.60 6.23
C SER A 312 -15.39 -31.89 5.31
N LYS A 313 -16.21 -30.97 5.85
CA LYS A 313 -17.21 -30.19 5.10
C LYS A 313 -16.83 -28.73 4.87
N LEU A 314 -15.65 -28.31 5.34
CA LEU A 314 -15.06 -27.04 4.93
C LEU A 314 -14.62 -27.15 3.46
N VAL A 315 -14.64 -26.03 2.74
CA VAL A 315 -14.16 -25.99 1.35
C VAL A 315 -12.64 -26.07 1.37
N ASN A 316 -12.08 -26.96 0.57
CA ASN A 316 -10.66 -27.27 0.57
C ASN A 316 -9.82 -26.07 0.07
N GLU A 317 -8.86 -25.62 0.89
CA GLU A 317 -8.00 -24.46 0.62
C GLU A 317 -6.73 -24.78 -0.20
N THR A 318 -6.57 -26.04 -0.64
CA THR A 318 -5.42 -26.50 -1.45
C THR A 318 -5.09 -25.56 -2.62
N VAL A 319 -3.81 -25.22 -2.69
CA VAL A 319 -3.21 -24.50 -3.82
C VAL A 319 -2.78 -25.52 -4.87
N LYS A 320 -3.30 -25.39 -6.11
CA LYS A 320 -3.08 -26.34 -7.22
C LYS A 320 -2.13 -25.83 -8.30
N PHE A 321 -1.53 -24.65 -8.12
CA PHE A 321 -0.65 -24.05 -9.10
C PHE A 321 0.76 -24.62 -9.00
N VAL A 322 1.34 -24.97 -10.15
CA VAL A 322 2.76 -25.30 -10.28
C VAL A 322 3.48 -24.08 -10.83
N ASP A 323 4.34 -23.47 -10.01
CA ASP A 323 5.13 -22.33 -10.46
C ASP A 323 6.29 -22.75 -11.36
N TRP A 324 6.88 -21.76 -12.02
CA TRP A 324 8.26 -21.85 -12.52
C TRP A 324 9.25 -22.19 -11.37
N PRO A 325 10.46 -22.70 -11.67
CA PRO A 325 11.54 -22.76 -10.69
C PRO A 325 11.76 -21.40 -10.02
N LEU A 326 12.11 -21.41 -8.74
CA LEU A 326 12.31 -20.19 -7.97
C LEU A 326 13.51 -19.39 -8.49
N VAL A 327 13.61 -18.14 -8.08
CA VAL A 327 14.75 -17.26 -8.35
C VAL A 327 15.26 -16.81 -7.00
N ASP A 328 16.56 -16.90 -6.76
CA ASP A 328 17.14 -16.57 -5.46
C ASP A 328 17.01 -15.06 -5.14
N ASP A 329 17.13 -14.68 -3.87
CA ASP A 329 16.97 -13.27 -3.49
C ASP A 329 18.13 -12.37 -3.99
N SER A 330 19.28 -12.96 -4.30
CA SER A 330 20.49 -12.30 -4.82
C SER A 330 20.47 -12.07 -6.34
N SER A 331 19.59 -12.70 -7.12
CA SER A 331 19.42 -12.37 -8.55
C SER A 331 19.02 -10.92 -8.70
N GLY A 332 19.68 -10.17 -9.59
CA GLY A 332 19.54 -8.71 -9.67
C GLY A 332 20.23 -7.93 -8.54
N GLN A 333 21.09 -8.58 -7.77
CA GLN A 333 22.05 -7.96 -6.85
C GLN A 333 23.47 -8.40 -7.23
N PHE A 334 24.46 -7.56 -6.91
CA PHE A 334 25.85 -7.78 -7.31
C PHE A 334 26.81 -7.78 -6.13
N SER A 335 28.07 -8.09 -6.41
CA SER A 335 29.16 -8.18 -5.43
C SER A 335 29.54 -6.81 -4.84
N SER A 336 30.54 -6.78 -3.94
CA SER A 336 30.94 -5.54 -3.28
C SER A 336 31.63 -4.57 -4.25
N HIS A 337 31.74 -3.31 -3.85
CA HIS A 337 32.48 -2.31 -4.63
C HIS A 337 33.89 -2.78 -5.02
N ASN A 338 34.61 -3.43 -4.09
CA ASN A 338 35.96 -3.95 -4.32
C ASN A 338 35.97 -5.07 -5.37
N ASP A 339 34.93 -5.91 -5.41
CA ASP A 339 34.77 -6.95 -6.44
C ASP A 339 34.46 -6.37 -7.83
N LEU A 340 33.86 -5.17 -7.89
CA LEU A 340 33.43 -4.48 -9.11
C LEU A 340 34.34 -3.32 -9.55
N CYS A 341 35.36 -2.99 -8.76
CA CYS A 341 36.26 -1.87 -9.04
C CYS A 341 37.19 -2.16 -10.22
N LEU A 342 37.60 -1.10 -10.92
CA LEU A 342 38.56 -1.13 -12.03
C LEU A 342 40.03 -1.12 -11.58
N GLU A 343 40.33 -0.69 -10.35
CA GLU A 343 41.72 -0.59 -9.88
C GLU A 343 42.33 -1.99 -9.63
N GLY A 344 43.52 -2.22 -10.20
CA GLY A 344 44.28 -3.46 -9.99
C GLY A 344 43.86 -4.68 -10.83
N LYS A 345 43.02 -4.51 -11.86
CA LYS A 345 42.60 -5.60 -12.76
C LYS A 345 43.06 -5.40 -14.21
N ASP A 346 43.29 -6.50 -14.91
CA ASP A 346 43.48 -6.52 -16.36
C ASP A 346 42.13 -6.45 -17.11
N LEU A 347 42.18 -6.01 -18.38
CA LEU A 347 40.97 -5.80 -19.19
C LEU A 347 40.16 -7.09 -19.45
N ASP A 348 40.82 -8.24 -19.46
CA ASP A 348 40.18 -9.54 -19.71
C ASP A 348 39.44 -10.09 -18.46
N ASP A 349 39.69 -9.52 -17.28
CA ASP A 349 39.01 -9.85 -16.00
C ASP A 349 37.82 -8.92 -15.68
N ILE A 350 37.60 -7.87 -16.50
CA ILE A 350 36.53 -6.90 -16.29
C ILE A 350 35.29 -7.34 -17.05
N PHE A 351 34.24 -7.72 -16.32
CA PHE A 351 32.93 -8.07 -16.89
C PHE A 351 31.84 -7.04 -16.57
N MET A 352 32.04 -6.22 -15.53
CA MET A 352 31.14 -5.16 -15.07
C MET A 352 31.95 -4.03 -14.43
N ILE A 353 31.35 -2.85 -14.30
CA ILE A 353 31.97 -1.64 -13.72
C ILE A 353 31.14 -1.15 -12.53
N SER A 354 31.80 -0.94 -11.39
CA SER A 354 31.27 -0.19 -10.25
C SER A 354 30.76 1.20 -10.67
N LEU A 355 29.48 1.49 -10.45
CA LEU A 355 28.89 2.82 -10.64
C LEU A 355 29.64 3.88 -9.82
N TRP A 356 30.19 3.51 -8.66
CA TRP A 356 30.92 4.44 -7.79
C TRP A 356 32.26 4.91 -8.39
N ASP A 357 32.82 4.17 -9.35
CA ASP A 357 34.04 4.53 -10.09
C ASP A 357 33.71 5.55 -11.21
N CYS A 358 32.44 5.68 -11.58
CA CYS A 358 32.00 6.48 -12.72
C CYS A 358 31.98 7.98 -12.41
N ASN A 359 33.17 8.58 -12.31
CA ASN A 359 33.40 10.02 -12.12
C ASN A 359 33.13 10.84 -13.41
N ARG A 360 31.95 10.66 -14.00
CA ARG A 360 31.42 11.41 -15.15
C ARG A 360 30.09 12.05 -14.78
N ARG A 361 29.78 13.17 -15.42
CA ARG A 361 28.45 13.80 -15.34
C ARG A 361 27.41 12.96 -16.08
N LEU A 362 26.22 12.86 -15.51
CA LEU A 362 25.04 12.33 -16.20
C LEU A 362 24.65 13.29 -17.33
N ARG A 363 24.34 12.75 -18.49
CA ARG A 363 23.86 13.49 -19.66
C ARG A 363 22.93 12.61 -20.49
N VAL A 364 22.00 13.23 -21.19
CA VAL A 364 21.10 12.54 -22.12
C VAL A 364 21.05 13.26 -23.45
N LYS A 365 21.11 12.52 -24.55
CA LYS A 365 20.95 13.08 -25.88
C LYS A 365 19.49 13.03 -26.28
N LEU A 366 18.83 14.18 -26.31
CA LEU A 366 17.47 14.33 -26.79
C LEU A 366 17.47 14.22 -28.32
N LEU A 367 16.80 13.21 -28.88
CA LEU A 367 16.67 13.07 -30.33
C LEU A 367 15.49 13.88 -30.83
N GLY A 368 14.29 13.64 -30.29
CA GLY A 368 13.06 14.35 -30.65
C GLY A 368 11.82 13.77 -29.97
N PHE A 369 10.64 14.21 -30.41
CA PHE A 369 9.37 13.54 -30.14
C PHE A 369 8.52 13.44 -31.42
N ASP A 370 7.60 12.48 -31.41
CA ASP A 370 6.68 12.14 -32.48
C ASP A 370 5.25 12.12 -31.92
N ILE A 371 4.32 12.88 -32.51
CA ILE A 371 2.90 12.90 -32.10
C ILE A 371 1.99 12.46 -33.27
N PRO A 372 1.33 11.28 -33.18
CA PRO A 372 0.49 10.75 -34.26
C PRO A 372 -0.64 11.68 -34.70
N LYS A 373 -1.12 12.54 -33.79
CA LYS A 373 -2.23 13.47 -34.03
C LYS A 373 -2.10 14.73 -33.18
N LEU A 374 -1.85 15.86 -33.84
CA LEU A 374 -1.79 17.16 -33.18
C LEU A 374 -3.15 17.54 -32.55
N PRO A 375 -3.18 18.05 -31.30
CA PRO A 375 -4.41 18.53 -30.67
C PRO A 375 -5.04 19.72 -31.40
N ASN A 376 -6.37 19.88 -31.31
CA ASN A 376 -7.09 21.02 -31.92
C ASN A 376 -6.68 22.41 -31.37
N LYS A 377 -5.93 22.46 -30.26
CA LYS A 377 -5.28 23.65 -29.71
C LYS A 377 -3.88 23.25 -29.25
N TYR A 378 -2.84 23.85 -29.81
CA TYR A 378 -1.44 23.66 -29.41
C TYR A 378 -0.74 25.02 -29.26
N PRO A 379 0.30 25.15 -28.42
CA PRO A 379 1.06 26.39 -28.29
C PRO A 379 1.91 26.63 -29.55
N GLN A 380 2.30 27.87 -29.81
CA GLN A 380 3.14 28.21 -30.97
C GLN A 380 4.53 27.53 -30.93
N SER A 381 5.04 27.23 -29.72
CA SER A 381 6.31 26.53 -29.52
C SER A 381 6.32 25.75 -28.21
N VAL A 382 7.17 24.72 -28.17
CA VAL A 382 7.40 23.85 -27.02
C VAL A 382 8.90 23.63 -26.76
N TYR A 383 9.23 23.27 -25.53
CA TYR A 383 10.55 22.80 -25.14
C TYR A 383 10.45 21.55 -24.25
N VAL A 384 11.46 20.69 -24.34
CA VAL A 384 11.60 19.51 -23.49
C VAL A 384 12.33 19.93 -22.22
N LYS A 385 11.83 19.49 -21.07
CA LYS A 385 12.54 19.57 -19.80
C LYS A 385 12.90 18.17 -19.33
N ALA A 386 14.19 17.93 -19.11
CA ALA A 386 14.70 16.69 -18.53
C ALA A 386 15.05 16.96 -17.06
N SER A 387 14.60 16.12 -16.13
CA SER A 387 14.76 16.31 -14.69
C SER A 387 15.15 15.01 -13.99
N ILE A 388 16.00 15.09 -12.98
CA ILE A 388 16.32 13.96 -12.10
C ILE A 388 15.39 14.03 -10.89
N LEU A 389 14.61 12.98 -10.67
CA LEU A 389 13.69 12.86 -9.53
C LEU A 389 14.23 11.84 -8.51
N TYR A 390 14.03 12.14 -7.24
CA TYR A 390 14.21 11.20 -6.13
C TYR A 390 13.09 11.39 -5.09
N GLY A 391 12.28 10.36 -4.87
CA GLY A 391 10.97 10.53 -4.25
C GLY A 391 10.14 11.56 -5.01
N ASN A 392 9.48 12.46 -4.29
CA ASN A 392 8.76 13.61 -4.84
C ASN A 392 9.66 14.83 -5.18
N LYS A 393 10.97 14.79 -4.90
CA LYS A 393 11.89 15.93 -5.09
C LYS A 393 12.50 15.93 -6.50
N VAL A 394 12.60 17.12 -7.09
CA VAL A 394 13.46 17.37 -8.27
C VAL A 394 14.85 17.72 -7.76
N VAL A 395 15.85 16.88 -8.07
CA VAL A 395 17.25 17.08 -7.67
C VAL A 395 17.95 18.05 -8.61
N SER A 396 17.83 17.82 -9.92
CA SER A 396 18.49 18.61 -10.96
C SER A 396 17.61 18.64 -12.22
N SER A 397 17.73 19.66 -13.06
CA SER A 397 16.98 19.71 -14.31
C SER A 397 17.60 20.60 -15.38
N VAL A 398 17.53 20.14 -16.62
CA VAL A 398 18.02 20.80 -17.84
C VAL A 398 16.83 21.01 -18.79
N SER A 399 16.92 21.92 -19.76
CA SER A 399 15.84 22.17 -20.72
C SER A 399 16.39 22.48 -22.10
N SER A 400 15.68 22.00 -23.12
CA SER A 400 16.03 22.20 -24.52
C SER A 400 15.70 23.61 -24.99
N LEU A 401 16.23 24.01 -26.15
CA LEU A 401 15.80 25.24 -26.81
C LEU A 401 14.34 25.11 -27.30
N PRO A 402 13.48 26.14 -27.17
CA PRO A 402 12.12 26.08 -27.73
C PRO A 402 12.10 25.92 -29.25
N LYS A 403 11.21 25.05 -29.74
CA LYS A 403 10.97 24.80 -31.18
C LYS A 403 9.47 24.91 -31.51
N PRO A 404 9.09 25.24 -32.75
CA PRO A 404 7.68 25.20 -33.15
C PRO A 404 7.11 23.79 -32.98
N VAL A 405 5.80 23.71 -32.69
CA VAL A 405 5.09 22.42 -32.63
C VAL A 405 4.87 21.90 -34.05
N ALA A 406 5.18 20.62 -34.25
CA ALA A 406 4.86 19.82 -35.43
C ALA A 406 4.51 18.39 -35.00
N ASP A 407 4.17 17.54 -35.96
CA ASP A 407 4.00 16.09 -35.83
C ASP A 407 5.32 15.38 -35.48
N GLU A 408 6.44 15.77 -36.10
CA GLU A 408 7.80 15.39 -35.72
C GLU A 408 8.59 16.61 -35.24
N VAL A 409 9.18 16.58 -34.04
CA VAL A 409 10.03 17.67 -33.53
C VAL A 409 11.38 17.14 -33.04
N LEU A 410 12.40 17.29 -33.89
CA LEU A 410 13.77 16.86 -33.62
C LEU A 410 14.62 17.95 -32.92
N TRP A 411 15.41 17.56 -31.93
CA TRP A 411 16.46 18.37 -31.29
C TRP A 411 17.87 17.90 -31.64
N ASN A 412 18.15 16.60 -31.49
CA ASN A 412 19.47 15.98 -31.69
C ASN A 412 20.61 16.59 -30.83
N GLU A 413 20.30 17.09 -29.63
CA GLU A 413 21.23 17.80 -28.73
C GLU A 413 21.51 17.04 -27.42
N TRP A 414 22.66 17.31 -26.79
CA TRP A 414 22.98 16.77 -25.46
C TRP A 414 22.49 17.73 -24.36
N LEU A 415 21.88 17.15 -23.33
CA LEU A 415 21.45 17.82 -22.10
C LEU A 415 22.32 17.27 -20.95
N ASP A 416 23.36 18.01 -20.59
CA ASP A 416 24.31 17.65 -19.52
C ASP A 416 23.82 18.15 -18.15
N PHE A 417 23.75 17.25 -17.15
CA PHE A 417 23.34 17.57 -15.79
C PHE A 417 24.53 17.93 -14.90
N ASP A 418 24.28 18.71 -13.85
CA ASP A 418 25.22 18.96 -12.74
C ASP A 418 25.11 17.86 -11.68
N VAL A 419 25.19 16.59 -12.11
CA VAL A 419 25.06 15.38 -11.29
C VAL A 419 26.09 14.36 -11.78
N LEU A 420 26.85 13.72 -10.89
CA LEU A 420 27.77 12.63 -11.24
C LEU A 420 27.08 11.27 -11.19
N LEU A 421 27.49 10.34 -12.05
CA LEU A 421 26.89 8.99 -12.14
C LEU A 421 27.07 8.20 -10.84
N ARG A 422 28.27 8.25 -10.25
CA ARG A 422 28.59 7.62 -8.95
C ARG A 422 27.74 8.08 -7.76
N ASP A 423 27.10 9.22 -7.89
CA ASP A 423 26.34 9.91 -6.85
C ASP A 423 24.81 9.71 -7.08
N LEU A 424 24.40 8.84 -8.02
CA LEU A 424 23.00 8.47 -8.27
C LEU A 424 22.49 7.41 -7.27
N PRO A 425 21.46 7.71 -6.45
CA PRO A 425 20.86 6.72 -5.55
C PRO A 425 19.92 5.73 -6.28
N ARG A 426 19.74 4.53 -5.71
CA ARG A 426 18.78 3.52 -6.20
C ARG A 426 17.37 4.10 -6.26
N GLY A 427 16.65 3.87 -7.37
CA GLY A 427 15.30 4.41 -7.57
C GLY A 427 15.24 5.86 -8.07
N ALA A 428 16.38 6.50 -8.34
CA ALA A 428 16.42 7.77 -9.08
C ALA A 428 15.80 7.62 -10.48
N LYS A 429 15.04 8.63 -10.92
CA LYS A 429 14.28 8.62 -12.18
C LYS A 429 14.66 9.80 -13.08
N LEU A 430 14.84 9.54 -14.36
CA LEU A 430 14.94 10.56 -15.41
C LEU A 430 13.53 10.86 -15.93
N ALA A 431 13.01 12.03 -15.55
CA ALA A 431 11.71 12.52 -15.96
C ALA A 431 11.82 13.46 -17.16
N PHE A 432 11.01 13.23 -18.20
CA PHE A 432 10.84 14.13 -19.32
C PHE A 432 9.46 14.79 -19.26
N THR A 433 9.40 16.10 -19.47
CA THR A 433 8.14 16.82 -19.72
C THR A 433 8.23 17.64 -21.00
N ILE A 434 7.14 17.71 -21.75
CA ILE A 434 6.97 18.67 -22.85
C ILE A 434 6.21 19.87 -22.32
N ASN A 435 6.70 21.08 -22.60
CA ASN A 435 6.25 22.32 -21.97
C ASN A 435 6.04 23.40 -23.04
N ALA A 436 4.93 24.13 -22.95
CA ALA A 436 4.64 25.29 -23.81
C ALA A 436 5.53 26.48 -23.43
N SER A 437 6.19 27.09 -24.41
CA SER A 437 6.77 28.44 -24.27
C SER A 437 5.67 29.50 -24.38
N GLY A 438 5.75 30.54 -23.54
CA GLY A 438 4.65 31.49 -23.34
C GLY A 438 4.33 32.36 -24.57
N GLY A 439 3.08 32.28 -25.02
CA GLY A 439 2.44 33.13 -26.02
C GLY A 439 0.94 32.81 -26.04
N ASP A 440 0.10 33.81 -26.30
CA ASP A 440 -1.36 33.65 -26.17
C ASP A 440 -1.95 32.57 -27.08
N ILE A 441 -3.01 31.90 -26.61
CA ILE A 441 -3.80 30.94 -27.37
C ILE A 441 -4.66 31.72 -28.38
N SER A 442 -4.04 32.15 -29.47
CA SER A 442 -4.66 32.96 -30.51
C SER A 442 -5.77 32.19 -31.23
N SER A 443 -7.02 32.65 -31.07
CA SER A 443 -8.14 32.19 -31.90
C SER A 443 -7.99 32.68 -33.34
N VAL A 444 -7.85 31.75 -34.29
CA VAL A 444 -7.70 32.07 -35.71
C VAL A 444 -9.02 32.60 -36.28
N THR A 445 -9.13 33.91 -36.53
CA THR A 445 -9.96 34.48 -37.61
C THR A 445 -9.68 35.97 -37.86
N LYS A 446 -9.70 36.35 -39.15
CA LYS A 446 -9.76 37.70 -39.73
C LYS A 446 -8.46 38.51 -39.87
N ASP A 447 -8.56 39.47 -40.79
CA ASP A 447 -7.50 39.93 -41.70
C ASP A 447 -6.66 41.11 -41.18
N PRO A 448 -5.42 41.28 -41.67
CA PRO A 448 -4.54 42.37 -41.25
C PRO A 448 -4.97 43.74 -41.79
N LYS A 449 -4.74 44.80 -41.00
CA LYS A 449 -4.70 46.19 -41.46
C LYS A 449 -3.42 46.89 -41.00
N PRO A 450 -2.89 47.85 -41.78
CA PRO A 450 -1.60 48.51 -41.51
C PRO A 450 -1.66 49.51 -40.34
N PRO A 451 -0.49 49.87 -39.76
CA PRO A 451 -0.42 50.58 -38.48
C PRO A 451 -0.68 52.09 -38.57
N ALA A 452 -1.10 52.67 -37.44
CA ALA A 452 -1.14 54.11 -37.18
C ALA A 452 -0.24 54.48 -35.99
N THR A 453 0.25 55.72 -35.95
CA THR A 453 1.37 56.15 -35.10
C THR A 453 0.95 57.04 -33.91
N LYS A 454 1.64 56.87 -32.76
CA LYS A 454 1.93 57.93 -31.74
C LYS A 454 0.72 58.54 -30.99
N ASP A 455 0.83 59.06 -29.75
CA ASP A 455 1.97 59.29 -28.83
C ASP A 455 1.47 59.35 -27.36
N SER A 456 2.37 59.12 -26.40
CA SER A 456 2.46 59.71 -25.03
C SER A 456 1.22 59.97 -24.14
N LYS A 457 1.20 59.37 -22.93
CA LYS A 457 1.20 60.14 -21.64
C LYS A 457 1.51 59.33 -20.37
N LEU A 458 1.84 60.06 -19.30
CA LEU A 458 2.31 59.64 -17.95
C LEU A 458 1.62 60.54 -16.88
N LEU A 459 1.73 60.40 -15.54
CA LEU A 459 2.59 59.56 -14.68
C LEU A 459 1.94 59.45 -13.26
N SER A 460 1.72 58.25 -12.69
CA SER A 460 1.43 58.13 -11.22
C SER A 460 1.63 56.73 -10.60
N SER A 461 2.84 56.50 -10.08
CA SER A 461 3.14 56.01 -8.72
C SER A 461 2.30 54.89 -8.06
N SER A 462 2.92 53.71 -7.83
CA SER A 462 2.72 52.94 -6.60
C SER A 462 3.96 52.18 -6.13
N ILE A 463 4.20 52.31 -4.82
CA ILE A 463 5.24 51.82 -3.90
C ILE A 463 5.86 50.45 -4.22
N ASN A 464 7.19 50.34 -4.01
CA ASN A 464 7.98 49.12 -4.13
C ASN A 464 7.47 47.96 -3.23
N LYS A 465 7.42 46.75 -3.79
CA LYS A 465 7.58 45.48 -3.06
C LYS A 465 8.87 44.78 -3.55
N PRO A 466 9.49 43.91 -2.73
CA PRO A 466 10.69 43.17 -3.14
C PRO A 466 10.39 42.20 -4.28
N SER A 467 11.43 41.83 -5.03
CA SER A 467 11.34 41.04 -6.25
C SER A 467 11.56 39.54 -5.99
N ASP A 468 10.46 38.78 -5.87
CA ASP A 468 10.52 37.32 -5.89
C ASP A 468 10.90 36.79 -7.29
N LEU A 469 11.92 35.93 -7.35
CA LEU A 469 12.37 35.31 -8.61
C LEU A 469 11.48 34.13 -9.03
N GLN A 470 10.23 34.40 -9.40
CA GLN A 470 9.37 33.43 -10.09
C GLN A 470 9.24 33.74 -11.59
N LYS A 471 10.33 33.51 -12.34
CA LYS A 471 10.33 33.63 -13.80
C LYS A 471 9.68 32.42 -14.48
N GLY A 472 8.46 32.62 -14.98
CA GLY A 472 7.92 31.93 -16.17
C GLY A 472 7.92 30.40 -16.16
N LYS A 473 7.00 29.77 -15.42
CA LYS A 473 6.64 28.37 -15.66
C LYS A 473 5.72 28.27 -16.88
N GLY A 474 6.19 27.63 -17.94
CA GLY A 474 5.33 27.23 -19.07
C GLY A 474 4.32 26.16 -18.67
N LYS A 475 3.19 26.08 -19.39
CA LYS A 475 2.21 25.00 -19.19
C LYS A 475 2.83 23.67 -19.64
N VAL A 476 2.84 22.67 -18.77
CA VAL A 476 3.26 21.31 -19.12
C VAL A 476 2.13 20.62 -19.90
N LEU A 477 2.48 19.82 -20.90
CA LEU A 477 1.53 19.18 -21.84
C LEU A 477 1.61 17.65 -21.81
N TYR A 478 2.79 17.08 -21.56
CA TYR A 478 3.02 15.63 -21.50
C TYR A 478 4.14 15.30 -20.51
N PHE A 479 4.13 14.08 -19.94
CA PHE A 479 5.20 13.58 -19.08
C PHE A 479 5.48 12.07 -19.26
N VAL A 480 6.70 11.63 -18.96
CA VAL A 480 7.09 10.22 -18.82
C VAL A 480 8.37 10.11 -17.97
N ASN A 481 8.63 8.96 -17.34
CA ASN A 481 9.81 8.74 -16.50
C ASN A 481 10.49 7.41 -16.80
N LEU A 482 11.83 7.40 -16.81
CA LEU A 482 12.67 6.21 -16.86
C LEU A 482 13.39 6.02 -15.51
N LEU A 483 13.45 4.79 -14.99
CA LEU A 483 14.36 4.46 -13.88
C LEU A 483 15.81 4.50 -14.37
N LEU A 484 16.68 5.27 -13.71
CA LEU A 484 18.09 5.35 -14.08
C LEU A 484 18.89 4.11 -13.67
N ILE A 485 18.45 3.42 -12.62
CA ILE A 485 19.01 2.15 -12.16
C ILE A 485 17.86 1.14 -12.17
N ASP A 486 17.99 0.06 -12.95
CA ASP A 486 16.95 -0.95 -13.14
C ASP A 486 16.73 -1.80 -11.88
N HIS A 487 15.74 -2.69 -11.93
CA HIS A 487 15.41 -3.58 -10.83
C HIS A 487 16.55 -4.56 -10.48
N ARG A 488 17.44 -4.85 -11.44
CA ARG A 488 18.67 -5.65 -11.25
C ARG A 488 19.89 -4.83 -10.83
N SER A 489 19.73 -3.54 -10.48
CA SER A 489 20.84 -2.66 -10.05
C SER A 489 21.76 -2.19 -11.19
N ILE A 490 21.37 -2.33 -12.47
CA ILE A 490 22.14 -1.93 -13.64
C ILE A 490 21.77 -0.51 -14.07
N LEU A 491 22.75 0.31 -14.45
CA LEU A 491 22.54 1.66 -15.00
C LEU A 491 21.90 1.60 -16.40
N SER A 492 20.77 2.28 -16.57
CA SER A 492 20.10 2.46 -17.87
C SER A 492 21.03 3.14 -18.89
N GLN A 493 21.15 2.55 -20.08
CA GLN A 493 22.11 2.96 -21.12
C GLN A 493 21.59 2.67 -22.54
N GLY A 494 22.06 3.44 -23.52
CA GLY A 494 21.65 3.27 -24.93
C GLY A 494 20.34 3.98 -25.31
N PRO A 495 19.72 3.62 -26.45
CA PRO A 495 18.58 4.32 -27.02
C PRO A 495 17.25 3.91 -26.37
N TYR A 496 16.35 4.87 -26.22
CA TYR A 496 14.99 4.68 -25.70
C TYR A 496 13.99 5.48 -26.54
N THR A 497 12.82 4.88 -26.80
CA THR A 497 11.62 5.57 -27.28
C THR A 497 10.50 5.25 -26.28
N MET A 498 9.89 6.26 -25.69
CA MET A 498 8.91 6.10 -24.60
C MET A 498 7.61 6.83 -24.90
N HIS A 499 6.50 6.12 -24.86
CA HIS A 499 5.16 6.69 -25.03
C HIS A 499 4.75 7.49 -23.80
N MET A 500 4.37 8.75 -24.01
CA MET A 500 4.13 9.74 -22.96
C MET A 500 2.66 9.83 -22.56
N TRP A 501 2.44 10.18 -21.30
CA TRP A 501 1.13 10.50 -20.77
C TRP A 501 0.81 11.96 -21.03
N SER A 502 -0.43 12.25 -21.45
CA SER A 502 -0.96 13.61 -21.55
C SER A 502 -1.13 14.22 -20.16
N TYR A 503 -0.74 15.49 -20.02
CA TYR A 503 -1.00 16.29 -18.83
C TYR A 503 -2.49 16.71 -18.84
N PRO A 504 -3.32 16.30 -17.87
CA PRO A 504 -4.75 16.64 -17.86
C PRO A 504 -4.96 18.16 -17.69
N ASP A 505 -5.99 18.70 -18.35
CA ASP A 505 -6.28 20.13 -18.25
C ASP A 505 -6.79 20.50 -16.83
N LEU A 506 -6.52 21.72 -16.38
CA LEU A 506 -6.90 22.19 -15.03
C LEU A 506 -8.42 22.27 -14.79
N GLU A 507 -9.23 22.03 -15.82
CA GLU A 507 -10.70 21.93 -15.77
C GLU A 507 -11.19 20.47 -15.77
N GLU A 508 -10.30 19.48 -15.92
CA GLU A 508 -10.57 18.03 -15.85
C GLU A 508 -9.98 17.45 -14.56
N GLU A 509 -10.78 17.44 -13.49
CA GLU A 509 -10.38 17.06 -12.12
C GLU A 509 -9.99 15.56 -11.98
N ALA A 510 -8.72 15.25 -12.26
CA ALA A 510 -8.09 13.95 -11.95
C ALA A 510 -6.79 14.18 -11.15
N ILE A 511 -6.90 14.22 -9.82
CA ILE A 511 -5.89 14.83 -8.94
C ILE A 511 -4.97 13.79 -8.24
N THR A 512 -4.87 12.57 -8.79
CA THR A 512 -3.77 11.62 -8.51
C THR A 512 -2.41 12.19 -8.92
N TYR A 513 -2.39 13.33 -9.60
CA TYR A 513 -1.33 13.80 -10.47
C TYR A 513 0.05 14.00 -9.82
N GLN A 514 0.16 14.08 -8.50
CA GLN A 514 1.46 14.06 -7.80
C GLN A 514 2.05 12.65 -7.70
N ALA A 515 1.21 11.62 -7.58
CA ALA A 515 1.59 10.21 -7.56
C ALA A 515 1.84 9.68 -8.97
N ASP A 516 0.94 9.94 -9.93
CA ASP A 516 1.05 9.46 -11.33
C ASP A 516 2.37 9.89 -11.98
N LYS A 517 2.80 11.13 -11.68
CA LYS A 517 4.12 11.69 -12.01
C LYS A 517 5.32 10.82 -11.63
N LEU A 518 5.18 9.92 -10.66
CA LEU A 518 6.25 9.06 -10.17
C LEU A 518 6.23 7.66 -10.83
N SER A 519 5.23 7.33 -11.64
CA SER A 519 5.20 6.07 -12.37
C SER A 519 6.32 5.98 -13.41
N SER A 520 6.95 4.81 -13.48
CA SER A 520 7.90 4.41 -14.54
C SER A 520 7.21 3.72 -15.72
N ALA A 521 5.89 3.53 -15.68
CA ALA A 521 5.14 2.97 -16.81
C ALA A 521 5.03 3.99 -17.95
N THR A 522 5.21 3.53 -19.19
CA THR A 522 4.88 4.28 -20.41
C THR A 522 3.39 4.17 -20.72
N ASN A 523 2.87 5.12 -21.50
CA ASN A 523 1.48 5.07 -21.96
C ASN A 523 1.26 3.85 -22.88
N PRO A 524 0.32 2.93 -22.58
CA PRO A 524 0.09 1.73 -23.39
C PRO A 524 -0.64 2.00 -24.71
N ASP A 525 -1.19 3.20 -24.92
CA ASP A 525 -1.81 3.59 -26.18
C ASP A 525 -0.74 3.99 -27.22
N ILE A 526 -0.04 2.99 -27.75
CA ILE A 526 1.05 3.16 -28.73
C ILE A 526 0.55 3.85 -30.04
N ALA A 527 -0.75 3.79 -30.34
CA ALA A 527 -1.29 4.25 -31.61
C ALA A 527 -1.62 5.76 -31.64
N ASP A 528 -2.23 6.30 -30.58
CA ASP A 528 -2.64 7.71 -30.51
C ASP A 528 -1.75 8.56 -29.58
N SER A 529 -0.88 7.96 -28.75
CA SER A 529 0.00 8.72 -27.84
C SER A 529 1.29 9.25 -28.49
N MET A 530 1.77 10.39 -27.99
CA MET A 530 3.05 10.97 -28.37
C MET A 530 4.23 10.19 -27.76
N ALA A 531 5.24 9.88 -28.55
CA ALA A 531 6.46 9.22 -28.10
C ALA A 531 7.65 10.19 -28.05
N ILE A 532 8.51 10.06 -27.03
CA ILE A 532 9.80 10.79 -26.96
C ILE A 532 10.96 9.83 -27.18
N SER A 533 11.90 10.24 -28.03
CA SER A 533 13.09 9.45 -28.41
C SER A 533 14.37 10.11 -27.92
N PHE A 534 15.21 9.35 -27.21
CA PHE A 534 16.46 9.83 -26.61
C PHE A 534 17.52 8.73 -26.52
N LEU A 535 18.76 9.12 -26.20
CA LEU A 535 19.92 8.23 -26.09
C LEU A 535 20.71 8.57 -24.82
N LEU A 536 20.87 7.59 -23.94
CA LEU A 536 21.80 7.65 -22.81
C LEU A 536 23.21 7.22 -23.27
N ASP A 537 24.25 7.63 -22.54
CA ASP A 537 25.61 7.14 -22.75
C ASP A 537 25.63 5.59 -22.69
N ARG A 538 26.45 4.96 -23.54
CA ARG A 538 26.68 3.51 -23.58
C ARG A 538 28.12 3.21 -23.16
N TYR A 539 28.29 2.19 -22.33
CA TYR A 539 29.57 1.78 -21.76
C TYR A 539 30.06 0.48 -22.40
N SER A 540 31.36 0.18 -22.28
CA SER A 540 31.95 -1.06 -22.82
C SER A 540 31.46 -2.31 -22.08
N PHE A 541 31.13 -2.17 -20.80
CA PHE A 541 30.63 -3.20 -19.91
C PHE A 541 29.40 -2.66 -19.15
N PRO A 542 28.52 -3.52 -18.60
CA PRO A 542 27.44 -3.08 -17.72
C PRO A 542 27.97 -2.28 -16.53
N VAL A 543 27.37 -1.10 -16.28
CA VAL A 543 27.65 -0.28 -15.10
C VAL A 543 26.62 -0.61 -14.03
N VAL A 544 27.08 -0.87 -12.81
CA VAL A 544 26.34 -1.55 -11.75
C VAL A 544 26.42 -0.80 -10.44
N LEU A 545 25.29 -0.59 -9.77
CA LEU A 545 25.27 -0.12 -8.38
C LEU A 545 25.75 -1.26 -7.45
N PRO A 546 26.88 -1.10 -6.71
CA PRO A 546 27.37 -2.14 -5.80
C PRO A 546 26.46 -2.33 -4.59
N ASN A 547 26.41 -3.55 -4.04
CA ASN A 547 25.58 -3.85 -2.86
C ASN A 547 26.09 -3.15 -1.59
N ARG A 548 27.41 -3.20 -1.33
CA ARG A 548 28.07 -2.65 -0.14
C ARG A 548 29.53 -2.26 -0.42
N PHE A 549 30.07 -1.37 0.40
CA PHE A 549 31.51 -1.16 0.55
C PHE A 549 32.05 -2.16 1.59
N SER A 550 33.11 -2.90 1.26
CA SER A 550 33.68 -3.92 2.17
C SER A 550 34.62 -3.25 3.20
N PRO A 551 34.40 -3.41 4.53
CA PRO A 551 35.16 -2.72 5.57
C PRO A 551 36.51 -3.39 5.88
N SER A 552 37.34 -3.56 4.85
CA SER A 552 38.77 -3.87 4.97
C SER A 552 39.59 -2.72 4.37
N GLU A 553 40.78 -2.47 4.91
CA GLU A 553 41.73 -1.45 4.42
C GLU A 553 41.34 0.03 4.57
N CYS A 554 40.61 0.37 5.65
CA CYS A 554 40.77 1.71 6.24
C CYS A 554 41.91 1.71 7.29
N SER A 555 43.12 1.35 6.85
CA SER A 555 44.37 1.42 7.62
C SER A 555 45.38 2.24 6.82
N GLY A 556 45.75 3.41 7.36
CA GLY A 556 46.25 4.50 6.53
C GLY A 556 47.67 4.34 5.98
N ASN A 557 47.86 4.78 4.74
CA ASN A 557 49.17 5.08 4.15
C ASN A 557 49.09 6.30 3.22
N GLN A 558 49.01 7.52 3.79
CA GLN A 558 49.34 8.74 3.05
C GLN A 558 50.85 8.99 3.11
N SER A 559 51.59 8.38 2.18
CA SER A 559 53.02 8.64 2.00
C SER A 559 53.26 9.70 0.92
N SER A 560 54.11 10.67 1.23
CA SER A 560 54.47 11.85 0.42
C SER A 560 53.35 12.91 0.24
N GLY A 561 53.62 14.21 0.39
CA GLY A 561 54.84 14.80 0.97
C GLY A 561 55.03 16.28 0.64
N LEU A 562 55.10 17.14 1.66
CA LEU A 562 55.57 18.53 1.53
C LEU A 562 56.19 18.97 2.87
N THR A 563 57.44 19.45 2.84
CA THR A 563 58.21 19.85 4.03
C THR A 563 57.88 21.28 4.48
N PRO A 564 57.49 21.52 5.75
CA PRO A 564 57.33 22.88 6.28
C PRO A 564 58.69 23.52 6.57
N THR A 565 59.00 24.65 5.94
CA THR A 565 60.16 25.48 6.28
C THR A 565 59.92 26.30 7.56
N LYS A 566 60.98 26.46 8.36
CA LYS A 566 60.95 27.11 9.68
C LYS A 566 60.56 28.60 9.63
N SER A 567 59.79 29.06 10.62
CA SER A 567 59.88 30.41 11.17
C SER A 567 59.51 30.41 12.67
N THR A 568 60.05 31.37 13.43
CA THR A 568 60.06 31.35 14.91
C THR A 568 59.43 32.60 15.54
N ALA A 569 58.48 32.41 16.45
CA ALA A 569 58.12 33.29 17.57
C ALA A 569 57.10 32.53 18.45
N SER A 570 57.14 32.35 19.78
CA SER A 570 57.87 32.86 20.95
C SER A 570 56.89 33.51 21.95
N ASN A 571 56.94 33.06 23.22
CA ASN A 571 56.22 33.56 24.40
C ASN A 571 54.72 33.20 24.49
N GLY A 572 54.15 32.95 25.68
CA GLY A 572 54.74 33.00 27.04
C GLY A 572 54.02 32.11 28.08
N LEU A 573 54.58 32.03 29.29
CA LEU A 573 54.15 31.11 30.36
C LEU A 573 53.14 31.74 31.35
N SER A 574 52.21 30.95 31.87
CA SER A 574 51.90 30.77 33.32
C SER A 574 50.64 29.90 33.46
N SER A 575 50.53 28.81 34.24
CA SER A 575 51.06 28.39 35.55
C SER A 575 50.21 28.81 36.77
N SER A 576 49.29 27.95 37.18
CA SER A 576 49.00 27.64 38.61
C SER A 576 48.01 26.48 38.71
N ALA A 577 47.95 25.83 39.89
CA ALA A 577 47.03 24.73 40.19
C ALA A 577 46.69 24.74 41.68
N SER A 578 45.47 24.34 42.08
CA SER A 578 45.20 23.77 43.41
C SER A 578 43.75 23.24 43.60
N SER A 579 43.68 22.06 44.23
CA SER A 579 42.69 21.59 45.23
C SER A 579 41.18 21.94 45.16
N ALA A 580 40.39 20.92 44.81
CA ALA A 580 39.48 20.18 45.72
C ALA A 580 38.22 20.80 46.39
N SER A 581 37.17 19.96 46.37
CA SER A 581 36.20 19.65 47.45
C SER A 581 34.82 20.35 47.54
N SER A 582 33.79 19.49 47.52
CA SER A 582 32.45 19.62 48.14
C SER A 582 31.37 20.53 47.49
N PRO A 583 30.07 20.14 47.56
CA PRO A 583 28.94 20.92 47.04
C PRO A 583 28.16 21.69 48.13
N PRO A 584 27.25 22.60 47.71
CA PRO A 584 26.04 22.92 48.47
C PRO A 584 24.74 22.60 47.70
N SER A 585 23.64 22.60 48.45
CA SER A 585 22.28 22.23 48.07
C SER A 585 21.50 23.25 47.22
N SER A 586 20.38 22.78 46.67
CA SER A 586 19.16 23.56 46.31
C SER A 586 18.94 24.82 47.19
N THR A 587 18.54 25.97 46.66
CA THR A 587 17.21 26.23 46.03
C THR A 587 17.24 27.39 45.04
N ASP A 588 16.42 27.34 43.99
CA ASP A 588 15.33 28.32 43.78
C ASP A 588 14.44 27.98 42.59
N SER A 589 13.12 28.17 42.75
CA SER A 589 12.12 27.96 41.72
C SER A 589 11.53 29.29 41.25
N SER A 590 11.78 29.68 40.00
CA SER A 590 10.99 30.71 39.32
C SER A 590 10.81 30.35 37.84
N SER A 591 9.64 30.71 37.31
CA SER A 591 9.10 30.15 36.06
C SER A 591 9.12 31.14 34.90
N LEU A 592 9.52 30.68 33.71
CA LEU A 592 9.05 31.22 32.43
C LEU A 592 8.89 30.08 31.41
N PRO A 593 7.76 29.99 30.67
CA PRO A 593 7.52 28.94 29.69
C PRO A 593 7.91 29.33 28.26
N GLY A 594 8.13 28.30 27.41
CA GLY A 594 7.89 28.39 25.97
C GLY A 594 8.93 29.11 25.11
N LYS A 595 9.85 28.33 24.54
CA LYS A 595 10.40 28.57 23.18
C LYS A 595 10.44 27.26 22.41
N PRO A 596 10.21 27.25 21.08
CA PRO A 596 10.36 26.04 20.28
C PRO A 596 11.82 25.58 20.23
N LEU A 597 12.03 24.26 20.32
CA LEU A 597 13.31 23.63 19.97
C LEU A 597 13.40 23.52 18.44
N GLN A 598 13.80 24.62 17.79
CA GLN A 598 13.95 24.68 16.33
C GLN A 598 15.37 25.05 15.87
N ASP A 599 16.25 25.46 16.79
CA ASP A 599 17.68 25.68 16.54
C ASP A 599 18.51 24.50 17.06
N SER A 600 19.53 24.10 16.29
CA SER A 600 20.46 23.00 16.56
C SER A 600 19.91 21.56 16.44
N LEU A 601 19.62 21.16 15.20
CA LEU A 601 19.67 19.76 14.73
C LEU A 601 20.77 19.53 13.66
N THR A 602 21.48 20.59 13.25
CA THR A 602 22.57 20.53 12.26
C THR A 602 23.94 20.23 12.87
N ASP A 603 24.15 20.50 14.16
CA ASP A 603 25.35 20.09 14.88
C ASP A 603 25.16 18.72 15.54
N THR A 604 26.16 17.85 15.41
CA THR A 604 26.31 16.55 16.11
C THR A 604 25.59 15.32 15.51
N LEU A 605 25.97 14.92 14.29
CA LEU A 605 25.96 13.49 13.88
C LEU A 605 27.28 13.05 13.20
N ILE A 606 28.42 13.63 13.60
CA ILE A 606 29.75 13.15 13.17
C ILE A 606 30.14 11.90 13.98
N LEU A 607 29.41 10.79 13.77
CA LEU A 607 29.58 9.51 14.49
C LEU A 607 30.92 8.80 14.22
N ARG A 608 31.70 9.30 13.26
CA ARG A 608 33.02 8.79 12.84
C ARG A 608 34.22 9.62 13.34
N SER A 609 34.02 10.56 14.28
CA SER A 609 35.12 11.31 14.92
C SER A 609 35.10 11.16 16.45
N VAL A 610 36.31 11.13 17.04
CA VAL A 610 36.62 10.87 18.47
C VAL A 610 36.62 9.38 18.88
N ASN A 611 37.79 8.75 18.72
CA ASN A 611 38.40 7.65 19.49
C ASN A 611 37.51 6.86 20.49
N GLY A 612 36.46 6.18 20.00
CA GLY A 612 35.65 5.23 20.76
C GLY A 612 35.62 3.87 20.05
N THR A 613 35.33 2.78 20.78
CA THR A 613 35.12 1.49 20.09
C THR A 613 33.73 1.48 19.44
N SER A 614 33.60 0.77 18.31
CA SER A 614 32.32 0.67 17.58
C SER A 614 31.14 0.25 18.50
N ARG A 615 31.42 -0.62 19.49
CA ARG A 615 30.43 -1.09 20.47
C ARG A 615 29.95 0.00 21.43
N ASP A 616 30.79 0.98 21.75
CA ASP A 616 30.42 2.10 22.63
C ASP A 616 29.57 3.14 21.88
N CYS A 617 29.88 3.39 20.60
CA CYS A 617 29.06 4.22 19.71
C CYS A 617 27.68 3.58 19.46
N LEU A 618 27.63 2.26 19.19
CA LEU A 618 26.38 1.51 19.08
C LEU A 618 25.52 1.56 20.35
N LYS A 619 26.14 1.52 21.54
CA LYS A 619 25.42 1.63 22.81
C LYS A 619 24.82 3.02 23.01
N ARG A 620 25.59 4.09 22.79
CA ARG A 620 25.08 5.47 22.85
C ARG A 620 23.96 5.71 21.84
N PHE A 621 24.15 5.24 20.61
CA PHE A 621 23.13 5.37 19.57
C PHE A 621 21.79 4.73 19.99
N ARG A 622 21.79 3.55 20.62
CA ARG A 622 20.55 2.93 21.16
C ARG A 622 19.98 3.65 22.39
N GLU A 623 20.81 4.30 23.19
CA GLU A 623 20.36 5.16 24.30
C GLU A 623 19.77 6.50 23.82
N GLU A 624 20.02 6.85 22.55
CA GLU A 624 19.60 8.10 21.90
C GLU A 624 18.49 7.90 20.86
N SER A 625 18.43 6.76 20.14
CA SER A 625 17.43 6.43 19.10
C SER A 625 16.00 6.63 19.59
N ILE A 626 15.71 6.14 20.80
CA ILE A 626 14.44 6.26 21.51
C ILE A 626 13.97 7.73 21.62
N ARG A 627 14.90 8.69 21.73
CA ARG A 627 14.59 10.14 21.80
C ARG A 627 14.32 10.78 20.45
N TYR A 628 14.82 10.18 19.37
CA TYR A 628 14.70 10.68 18.00
C TYR A 628 13.66 9.92 17.15
N ALA A 629 13.14 8.79 17.62
CA ALA A 629 12.17 7.94 16.93
C ALA A 629 10.97 8.71 16.33
N SER A 630 10.39 9.64 17.09
CA SER A 630 9.26 10.48 16.65
C SER A 630 9.64 11.52 15.58
N ASN A 631 10.92 11.90 15.51
CA ASN A 631 11.48 12.92 14.63
C ASN A 631 12.24 12.34 13.41
N LEU A 632 12.38 11.02 13.31
CA LEU A 632 13.07 10.34 12.20
C LEU A 632 12.59 10.79 10.80
N PRO A 633 11.28 11.00 10.53
CA PRO A 633 10.81 11.53 9.25
C PRO A 633 11.21 12.99 8.97
N HIS A 634 11.56 13.79 10.00
CA HIS A 634 12.06 15.14 9.80
C HIS A 634 13.54 15.11 9.39
N PHE A 635 14.34 14.29 10.08
CA PHE A 635 15.75 14.05 9.75
C PHE A 635 15.92 13.48 8.34
N LEU A 636 15.19 12.43 7.97
CA LEU A 636 15.30 11.81 6.65
C LEU A 636 14.88 12.73 5.49
N ARG A 637 14.09 13.80 5.76
CA ARG A 637 13.75 14.83 4.77
C ARG A 637 14.87 15.84 4.54
N SER A 638 15.81 16.03 5.48
CA SER A 638 16.96 16.93 5.33
C SER A 638 18.24 16.23 4.84
N VAL A 639 18.26 14.90 4.82
CA VAL A 639 19.35 14.10 4.20
C VAL A 639 19.54 14.45 2.73
N ASP A 640 20.80 14.67 2.32
CA ASP A 640 21.22 14.75 0.93
C ASP A 640 21.44 13.35 0.36
N TRP A 641 20.40 12.82 -0.29
CA TRP A 641 20.39 11.50 -0.89
C TRP A 641 21.27 11.36 -2.15
N MET A 642 21.88 12.45 -2.62
CA MET A 642 22.92 12.41 -3.67
C MET A 642 24.33 12.22 -3.10
N ASN A 643 24.53 12.42 -1.80
CA ASN A 643 25.83 12.26 -1.17
C ASN A 643 26.02 10.84 -0.65
N ARG A 644 26.71 10.00 -1.42
CA ARG A 644 26.95 8.57 -1.10
C ARG A 644 27.40 8.34 0.34
N THR A 645 28.34 9.12 0.88
CA THR A 645 28.86 8.86 2.24
C THR A 645 27.85 9.20 3.32
N VAL A 646 26.96 10.18 3.08
CA VAL A 646 25.84 10.47 3.99
C VAL A 646 24.78 9.36 3.90
N VAL A 647 24.49 8.85 2.70
CA VAL A 647 23.57 7.71 2.50
C VAL A 647 24.11 6.46 3.19
N GLU A 648 25.42 6.18 3.12
CA GLU A 648 26.06 5.05 3.81
C GLU A 648 25.97 5.16 5.34
N ASP A 649 26.24 6.33 5.93
CA ASP A 649 26.10 6.56 7.37
C ASP A 649 24.62 6.46 7.82
N VAL A 650 23.66 6.92 7.00
CA VAL A 650 22.22 6.79 7.25
C VAL A 650 21.75 5.34 7.10
N HIS A 651 22.23 4.60 6.12
CA HIS A 651 21.92 3.17 5.95
C HIS A 651 22.44 2.36 7.13
N TRP A 652 23.68 2.60 7.58
CA TRP A 652 24.23 1.97 8.78
C TRP A 652 23.40 2.27 10.04
N LEU A 653 22.93 3.51 10.18
CA LEU A 653 22.04 3.93 11.28
C LEU A 653 20.71 3.17 11.25
N LEU A 654 20.10 3.01 10.08
CA LEU A 654 18.83 2.30 9.88
C LEU A 654 18.99 0.77 10.04
N GLU A 655 20.13 0.19 9.66
CA GLU A 655 20.42 -1.24 9.89
C GLU A 655 20.58 -1.61 11.37
N ASN A 656 20.89 -0.64 12.24
CA ASN A 656 21.10 -0.86 13.67
C ASN A 656 19.92 -0.39 14.54
N TRP A 657 18.83 0.08 13.92
CA TRP A 657 17.59 0.51 14.56
C TRP A 657 16.71 -0.69 14.95
N ASP A 658 16.11 -0.68 16.15
CA ASP A 658 15.13 -1.70 16.55
C ASP A 658 13.72 -1.35 16.03
N PRO A 659 13.11 -2.13 15.12
CA PRO A 659 11.80 -1.79 14.55
C PRO A 659 10.68 -1.67 15.58
N SER A 660 10.81 -2.31 16.75
CA SER A 660 9.79 -2.26 17.82
C SER A 660 9.76 -0.90 18.55
N GLU A 661 10.88 -0.17 18.60
CA GLU A 661 10.96 1.20 19.14
C GLU A 661 10.28 2.24 18.24
N LEU A 662 10.06 1.91 16.96
CA LEU A 662 9.43 2.82 16.00
C LEU A 662 7.92 2.92 16.29
N ASP A 663 7.38 4.14 16.36
CA ASP A 663 5.93 4.32 16.44
C ASP A 663 5.24 3.93 15.13
N VAL A 664 4.02 3.37 15.22
CA VAL A 664 3.27 2.90 14.05
C VAL A 664 2.89 4.06 13.12
N THR A 665 2.62 5.25 13.66
CA THR A 665 2.37 6.46 12.86
C THR A 665 3.61 6.90 12.11
N VAL A 666 4.79 6.74 12.71
CA VAL A 666 6.08 7.04 12.07
C VAL A 666 6.35 6.03 10.95
N ALA A 667 6.15 4.73 11.19
CA ALA A 667 6.28 3.71 10.16
C ALA A 667 5.36 3.99 8.95
N LEU A 668 4.11 4.36 9.19
CA LEU A 668 3.18 4.77 8.12
C LEU A 668 3.64 6.04 7.39
N GLU A 669 4.17 7.05 8.10
CA GLU A 669 4.71 8.27 7.50
C GLU A 669 5.93 7.97 6.60
N LEU A 670 6.79 7.03 6.98
CA LEU A 670 7.96 6.58 6.20
C LEU A 670 7.60 5.80 4.92
N LEU A 671 6.34 5.38 4.74
CA LEU A 671 5.85 4.81 3.48
C LEU A 671 5.29 5.84 2.48
N SER A 672 5.23 7.13 2.87
CA SER A 672 4.78 8.22 2.00
C SER A 672 5.72 8.51 0.82
N MET A 673 5.28 9.39 -0.09
CA MET A 673 6.02 9.78 -1.29
C MET A 673 7.29 10.62 -1.03
N ASP A 674 7.52 11.06 0.20
CA ASP A 674 8.75 11.75 0.62
C ASP A 674 9.97 10.79 0.65
N PHE A 675 9.73 9.48 0.80
CA PHE A 675 10.75 8.48 1.12
C PHE A 675 10.80 7.37 0.07
N ALA A 676 11.69 7.52 -0.92
CA ALA A 676 11.95 6.50 -1.94
C ALA A 676 13.06 5.50 -1.54
N ASP A 677 13.79 5.76 -0.46
CA ASP A 677 14.92 4.93 -0.04
C ASP A 677 14.48 3.54 0.45
N VAL A 678 15.18 2.51 -0.05
CA VAL A 678 14.84 1.11 0.22
C VAL A 678 15.03 0.72 1.68
N MET A 679 15.98 1.32 2.40
CA MET A 679 16.29 0.99 3.80
C MET A 679 15.31 1.67 4.75
N VAL A 680 14.93 2.92 4.45
CA VAL A 680 13.86 3.64 5.15
C VAL A 680 12.53 2.88 5.04
N ARG A 681 12.16 2.45 3.83
CA ARG A 681 10.92 1.70 3.60
C ARG A 681 10.97 0.29 4.20
N ARG A 682 12.14 -0.37 4.22
CA ARG A 682 12.32 -1.65 4.91
C ARG A 682 12.07 -1.53 6.41
N LEU A 683 12.68 -0.55 7.09
CA LEU A 683 12.48 -0.33 8.53
C LEU A 683 10.99 -0.09 8.88
N ALA A 684 10.28 0.67 8.03
CA ALA A 684 8.85 0.88 8.17
C ALA A 684 8.04 -0.43 8.06
N VAL A 685 8.32 -1.26 7.04
CA VAL A 685 7.66 -2.55 6.85
C VAL A 685 7.98 -3.52 8.00
N GLN A 686 9.22 -3.58 8.47
CA GLN A 686 9.62 -4.41 9.62
C GLN A 686 8.88 -4.03 10.92
N ARG A 687 8.41 -2.78 11.06
CA ARG A 687 7.49 -2.41 12.13
C ARG A 687 6.07 -2.93 11.85
N LEU A 688 5.54 -2.75 10.64
CA LEU A 688 4.21 -3.28 10.28
C LEU A 688 4.12 -4.82 10.39
N GLU A 689 5.21 -5.54 10.16
CA GLU A 689 5.35 -6.98 10.38
C GLU A 689 5.02 -7.42 11.82
N SER A 690 5.15 -6.53 12.81
CA SER A 690 4.81 -6.80 14.21
C SER A 690 3.32 -6.64 14.58
N LEU A 691 2.48 -6.12 13.68
CA LEU A 691 1.08 -5.76 13.98
C LEU A 691 0.11 -6.96 13.98
N SER A 692 -1.00 -6.85 14.72
CA SER A 692 -2.10 -7.81 14.63
C SER A 692 -2.84 -7.71 13.28
N ASN A 693 -3.57 -8.75 12.88
CA ASN A 693 -4.35 -8.70 11.63
C ASN A 693 -5.44 -7.62 11.66
N ASP A 694 -6.04 -7.34 12.83
CA ASP A 694 -7.04 -6.28 12.97
C ASP A 694 -6.41 -4.87 12.85
N ASP A 695 -5.18 -4.68 13.34
CA ASP A 695 -4.45 -3.41 13.18
C ASP A 695 -3.96 -3.21 11.73
N VAL A 696 -3.52 -4.27 11.05
CA VAL A 696 -3.21 -4.20 9.61
C VAL A 696 -4.47 -3.84 8.81
N LEU A 697 -5.65 -4.38 9.15
CA LEU A 697 -6.92 -4.04 8.49
C LEU A 697 -7.31 -2.57 8.67
N LYS A 698 -7.03 -1.94 9.83
CA LYS A 698 -7.27 -0.51 10.05
C LYS A 698 -6.53 0.38 9.04
N TYR A 699 -5.40 -0.08 8.50
CA TYR A 699 -4.53 0.70 7.59
C TYR A 699 -4.43 0.11 6.17
N LEU A 700 -5.08 -1.02 5.89
CA LEU A 700 -4.90 -1.79 4.65
C LEU A 700 -5.19 -0.97 3.38
N LEU A 701 -6.17 -0.07 3.41
CA LEU A 701 -6.49 0.79 2.27
C LEU A 701 -5.31 1.73 1.94
N GLN A 702 -4.72 2.38 2.95
CA GLN A 702 -3.55 3.26 2.81
C GLN A 702 -2.32 2.47 2.33
N LEU A 703 -2.11 1.26 2.88
CA LEU A 703 -0.98 0.41 2.53
C LEU A 703 -1.04 -0.06 1.06
N VAL A 704 -2.24 -0.38 0.54
CA VAL A 704 -2.45 -0.64 -0.90
C VAL A 704 -2.17 0.61 -1.74
N GLN A 705 -2.54 1.81 -1.29
CA GLN A 705 -2.24 3.04 -2.03
C GLN A 705 -0.74 3.39 -2.04
N THR A 706 0.01 3.10 -0.97
CA THR A 706 1.46 3.32 -0.94
C THR A 706 2.27 2.43 -1.90
N LEU A 707 1.70 1.33 -2.41
CA LEU A 707 2.32 0.56 -3.50
C LEU A 707 2.54 1.40 -4.78
N LYS A 708 1.82 2.51 -4.96
CA LYS A 708 2.02 3.44 -6.08
C LYS A 708 3.37 4.18 -6.01
N VAL A 709 3.91 4.42 -4.81
CA VAL A 709 5.14 5.22 -4.63
C VAL A 709 6.40 4.40 -4.44
N GLU A 710 6.29 3.07 -4.39
CA GLU A 710 7.46 2.18 -4.47
C GLU A 710 8.28 2.47 -5.74
N PRO A 711 9.63 2.47 -5.69
CA PRO A 711 10.43 2.68 -6.89
C PRO A 711 10.25 1.57 -7.92
N TYR A 712 10.16 0.31 -7.47
CA TYR A 712 10.07 -0.92 -8.28
C TYR A 712 8.77 -1.69 -7.99
N HIS A 713 8.49 -2.74 -8.76
CA HIS A 713 7.33 -3.62 -8.57
C HIS A 713 7.53 -4.61 -7.40
N ASP A 714 8.66 -5.32 -7.34
CA ASP A 714 9.10 -6.03 -6.13
C ASP A 714 9.57 -5.02 -5.07
N SER A 715 9.05 -5.17 -3.85
CA SER A 715 9.31 -4.27 -2.72
C SER A 715 8.94 -4.96 -1.40
N PHE A 716 9.56 -4.54 -0.29
CA PHE A 716 9.21 -5.06 1.05
C PHE A 716 7.71 -4.91 1.35
N LEU A 717 7.10 -3.79 0.97
CA LEU A 717 5.67 -3.56 1.17
C LEU A 717 4.80 -4.53 0.35
N ALA A 718 5.15 -4.79 -0.90
CA ALA A 718 4.43 -5.77 -1.73
C ALA A 718 4.53 -7.19 -1.15
N ARG A 719 5.73 -7.62 -0.76
CA ARG A 719 5.97 -8.94 -0.13
C ARG A 719 5.16 -9.08 1.16
N PHE A 720 5.25 -8.11 2.08
CA PHE A 720 4.50 -8.07 3.34
C PHE A 720 2.97 -8.14 3.13
N LEU A 721 2.42 -7.37 2.19
CA LEU A 721 0.98 -7.36 1.93
C LEU A 721 0.49 -8.69 1.34
N ILE A 722 1.25 -9.31 0.42
CA ILE A 722 0.96 -10.64 -0.11
C ILE A 722 0.97 -11.68 1.02
N GLN A 723 2.02 -11.69 1.86
CA GLN A 723 2.14 -12.61 2.99
C GLN A 723 0.98 -12.45 3.99
N ARG A 724 0.64 -11.22 4.40
CA ARG A 724 -0.51 -10.99 5.30
C ARG A 724 -1.86 -11.34 4.67
N ALA A 725 -2.04 -11.15 3.36
CA ALA A 725 -3.23 -11.57 2.63
C ALA A 725 -3.37 -13.09 2.51
N LEU A 726 -2.25 -13.81 2.42
CA LEU A 726 -2.21 -15.28 2.38
C LEU A 726 -2.35 -15.92 3.77
N ARG A 727 -1.94 -15.22 4.83
CA ARG A 727 -2.09 -15.63 6.24
C ARG A 727 -3.49 -15.40 6.80
N SER A 728 -4.19 -14.37 6.32
CA SER A 728 -5.49 -13.92 6.83
C SER A 728 -6.49 -13.83 5.70
N LYS A 729 -7.51 -14.67 5.75
CA LYS A 729 -8.61 -14.73 4.77
C LYS A 729 -9.41 -13.43 4.77
N ARG A 730 -9.54 -12.78 5.94
CA ARG A 730 -10.12 -11.43 6.13
C ARG A 730 -9.28 -10.35 5.45
N ILE A 731 -7.94 -10.36 5.59
CA ILE A 731 -7.05 -9.42 4.87
C ILE A 731 -7.10 -9.69 3.36
N GLY A 732 -6.97 -10.95 2.94
CA GLY A 732 -6.94 -11.34 1.53
C GLY A 732 -8.20 -10.95 0.75
N HIS A 733 -9.38 -11.06 1.37
CA HIS A 733 -10.64 -10.58 0.78
C HIS A 733 -10.63 -9.08 0.48
N PHE A 734 -10.26 -8.24 1.44
CA PHE A 734 -10.23 -6.79 1.23
C PHE A 734 -9.05 -6.35 0.35
N PHE A 735 -7.90 -7.01 0.47
CA PHE A 735 -6.73 -6.80 -0.40
C PHE A 735 -7.07 -7.03 -1.87
N PHE A 736 -7.76 -8.14 -2.19
CA PHE A 736 -8.25 -8.42 -3.55
C PHE A 736 -9.07 -7.26 -4.10
N TRP A 737 -10.09 -6.80 -3.36
CA TRP A 737 -10.97 -5.74 -3.85
C TRP A 737 -10.28 -4.39 -3.97
N TYR A 738 -9.45 -4.01 -3.00
CA TYR A 738 -8.71 -2.74 -3.04
C TYR A 738 -7.75 -2.71 -4.23
N VAL A 739 -6.94 -3.75 -4.42
CA VAL A 739 -5.97 -3.83 -5.53
C VAL A 739 -6.69 -3.95 -6.88
N ARG A 740 -7.74 -4.78 -7.01
CA ARG A 740 -8.51 -4.92 -8.26
C ARG A 740 -9.19 -3.60 -8.67
N SER A 741 -9.66 -2.81 -7.70
CA SER A 741 -10.26 -1.50 -7.98
C SER A 741 -9.25 -0.54 -8.64
N GLU A 742 -7.97 -0.60 -8.25
CA GLU A 742 -6.88 0.20 -8.83
C GLU A 742 -6.35 -0.39 -10.15
N VAL A 743 -6.34 -1.72 -10.34
CA VAL A 743 -6.07 -2.36 -11.65
C VAL A 743 -7.05 -1.84 -12.71
N ALA A 744 -8.35 -1.80 -12.38
CA ALA A 744 -9.37 -1.22 -13.26
C ALA A 744 -9.22 0.31 -13.39
N GLY A 745 -9.03 1.00 -12.27
CA GLY A 745 -9.16 2.46 -12.17
C GLY A 745 -7.94 3.30 -12.53
N CYS A 746 -6.71 2.79 -12.42
CA CYS A 746 -5.49 3.59 -12.48
C CYS A 746 -4.49 3.02 -13.51
N PRO A 747 -4.44 3.55 -14.75
CA PRO A 747 -3.58 3.01 -15.81
C PRO A 747 -2.09 3.14 -15.48
N TYR A 748 -1.67 4.21 -14.80
CA TYR A 748 -0.28 4.48 -14.43
C TYR A 748 0.36 3.40 -13.55
N PHE A 749 -0.43 2.65 -12.78
CA PHE A 749 0.05 1.61 -11.86
C PHE A 749 -0.57 0.24 -12.10
N ARG A 750 -1.37 0.08 -13.17
CA ARG A 750 -2.12 -1.15 -13.48
C ARG A 750 -1.24 -2.40 -13.49
N GLN A 751 -0.08 -2.34 -14.13
CA GLN A 751 0.84 -3.48 -14.28
C GLN A 751 1.35 -3.97 -12.91
N ARG A 752 1.81 -3.03 -12.07
CA ARG A 752 2.25 -3.28 -10.70
C ARG A 752 1.14 -3.86 -9.83
N MET A 753 -0.04 -3.25 -9.85
CA MET A 753 -1.18 -3.74 -9.08
C MET A 753 -1.61 -5.14 -9.54
N ALA A 754 -1.60 -5.40 -10.86
CA ALA A 754 -1.98 -6.69 -11.41
C ALA A 754 -0.97 -7.81 -11.09
N VAL A 755 0.34 -7.58 -11.14
CA VAL A 755 1.33 -8.63 -10.78
C VAL A 755 1.33 -8.95 -9.28
N ILE A 756 1.11 -7.93 -8.44
CA ILE A 756 0.94 -8.11 -6.98
C ILE A 756 -0.34 -8.90 -6.67
N LEU A 757 -1.43 -8.63 -7.40
CA LEU A 757 -2.70 -9.37 -7.26
C LEU A 757 -2.61 -10.80 -7.81
N GLU A 758 -1.88 -11.02 -8.92
CA GLU A 758 -1.63 -12.35 -9.48
C GLU A 758 -0.88 -13.23 -8.48
N ALA A 759 0.16 -12.70 -7.84
CA ALA A 759 0.89 -13.41 -6.79
C ALA A 759 -0.01 -13.83 -5.61
N TYR A 760 -0.95 -12.99 -5.17
CA TYR A 760 -1.94 -13.38 -4.15
C TYR A 760 -2.91 -14.46 -4.66
N LEU A 761 -3.45 -14.31 -5.88
CA LEU A 761 -4.37 -15.29 -6.49
C LEU A 761 -3.72 -16.67 -6.69
N LEU A 762 -2.40 -16.71 -6.92
CA LEU A 762 -1.61 -17.95 -7.00
C LEU A 762 -1.40 -18.65 -5.64
N GLY A 763 -1.96 -18.16 -4.52
CA GLY A 763 -1.84 -18.79 -3.19
C GLY A 763 -3.07 -18.69 -2.28
N CYS A 764 -4.10 -17.92 -2.62
CA CYS A 764 -5.26 -17.71 -1.73
C CYS A 764 -6.16 -18.93 -1.49
N GLY A 765 -5.91 -20.05 -2.19
CA GLY A 765 -6.66 -21.30 -2.06
C GLY A 765 -7.89 -21.38 -2.97
N GLN A 766 -8.31 -22.61 -3.31
CA GLN A 766 -9.42 -22.81 -4.25
C GLN A 766 -10.73 -22.17 -3.76
N ALA A 767 -11.03 -22.25 -2.46
CA ALA A 767 -12.26 -21.68 -1.91
C ALA A 767 -12.35 -20.16 -2.11
N MET A 768 -11.22 -19.45 -1.98
CA MET A 768 -11.15 -18.02 -2.23
C MET A 768 -11.26 -17.69 -3.73
N LEU A 769 -10.62 -18.46 -4.61
CA LEU A 769 -10.75 -18.30 -6.07
C LEU A 769 -12.19 -18.48 -6.56
N ASP A 770 -12.87 -19.54 -6.11
CA ASP A 770 -14.25 -19.83 -6.48
C ASP A 770 -15.20 -18.73 -5.96
N SER A 771 -14.95 -18.27 -4.71
CA SER A 771 -15.66 -17.13 -4.12
C SER A 771 -15.46 -15.84 -4.92
N PHE A 772 -14.22 -15.47 -5.27
CA PHE A 772 -13.95 -14.27 -6.06
C PHE A 772 -14.56 -14.37 -7.46
N SER A 773 -14.57 -15.55 -8.09
CA SER A 773 -15.23 -15.75 -9.40
C SER A 773 -16.72 -15.43 -9.34
N LEU A 774 -17.44 -15.92 -8.32
CA LEU A 774 -18.86 -15.60 -8.13
C LEU A 774 -19.08 -14.11 -7.83
N GLN A 775 -18.21 -13.50 -7.02
CA GLN A 775 -18.33 -12.07 -6.69
C GLN A 775 -18.06 -11.16 -7.90
N VAL A 776 -17.05 -11.47 -8.72
CA VAL A 776 -16.74 -10.72 -9.96
C VAL A 776 -17.89 -10.86 -10.96
N GLN A 777 -18.38 -12.09 -11.17
CA GLN A 777 -19.57 -12.34 -12.00
C GLN A 777 -20.79 -11.53 -11.53
N ALA A 778 -21.02 -11.44 -10.21
CA ALA A 778 -22.09 -10.63 -9.65
C ALA A 778 -21.91 -9.12 -9.91
N VAL A 779 -20.68 -8.60 -9.75
CA VAL A 779 -20.35 -7.19 -10.06
C VAL A 779 -20.58 -6.88 -11.53
N GLU A 780 -20.14 -7.74 -12.44
CA GLU A 780 -20.25 -7.55 -13.90
C GLU A 780 -21.71 -7.60 -14.37
N ALA A 781 -22.49 -8.57 -13.90
CA ALA A 781 -23.92 -8.67 -14.22
C ALA A 781 -24.70 -7.44 -13.73
N LEU A 782 -24.41 -6.95 -12.53
CA LEU A 782 -25.05 -5.74 -11.98
C LEU A 782 -24.57 -4.46 -12.68
N GLN A 783 -23.31 -4.39 -13.12
CA GLN A 783 -22.78 -3.31 -13.95
C GLN A 783 -23.48 -3.23 -15.31
N GLU A 784 -23.67 -4.36 -16.00
CA GLU A 784 -24.38 -4.39 -17.29
C GLU A 784 -25.85 -3.93 -17.15
N VAL A 785 -26.54 -4.42 -16.11
CA VAL A 785 -27.91 -3.98 -15.79
C VAL A 785 -27.95 -2.49 -15.44
N ALA A 786 -27.01 -1.98 -14.63
CA ALA A 786 -26.94 -0.56 -14.26
C ALA A 786 -26.66 0.35 -15.47
N ILE A 787 -25.75 -0.04 -16.36
CA ILE A 787 -25.46 0.67 -17.61
C ILE A 787 -26.70 0.68 -18.51
N THR A 788 -27.43 -0.43 -18.61
CA THR A 788 -28.66 -0.54 -19.40
C THR A 788 -29.78 0.34 -18.84
N ILE A 789 -29.98 0.32 -17.52
CA ILE A 789 -30.92 1.20 -16.81
C ILE A 789 -30.58 2.68 -17.01
N LYS A 790 -29.29 3.06 -16.99
CA LYS A 790 -28.85 4.44 -17.27
C LYS A 790 -29.06 4.87 -18.72
N LYS A 791 -28.89 3.97 -19.69
CA LYS A 791 -29.20 4.24 -21.11
C LYS A 791 -30.69 4.49 -21.33
N LEU A 792 -31.56 3.81 -20.58
CA LEU A 792 -33.01 3.98 -20.62
C LEU A 792 -33.51 5.21 -19.84
N TYR A 793 -32.88 5.53 -18.72
CA TYR A 793 -33.25 6.64 -17.82
C TYR A 793 -32.04 7.55 -17.51
N PRO A 794 -31.59 8.38 -18.47
CA PRO A 794 -30.43 9.27 -18.27
C PRO A 794 -30.59 10.20 -17.05
N ASP A 795 -29.47 10.62 -16.45
CA ASP A 795 -29.42 11.34 -15.16
C ASP A 795 -30.44 12.49 -14.99
N LYS A 796 -30.75 13.23 -16.06
CA LYS A 796 -31.68 14.38 -16.08
C LYS A 796 -33.17 14.01 -16.16
N THR A 797 -33.51 12.73 -16.35
CA THR A 797 -34.89 12.24 -16.44
C THR A 797 -35.42 11.81 -15.06
N ASP A 798 -36.72 11.98 -14.83
CA ASP A 798 -37.40 11.37 -13.69
C ASP A 798 -37.83 9.93 -14.02
N LEU A 799 -37.87 9.08 -12.99
CA LEU A 799 -38.16 7.65 -13.17
C LEU A 799 -39.66 7.41 -13.39
N PRO A 800 -40.06 6.70 -14.47
CA PRO A 800 -41.44 6.29 -14.64
C PRO A 800 -41.80 5.17 -13.64
N PRO A 801 -43.10 5.00 -13.29
CA PRO A 801 -43.54 3.94 -12.38
C PRO A 801 -43.28 2.51 -12.90
N THR A 802 -42.95 2.35 -14.19
CA THR A 802 -42.56 1.09 -14.82
C THR A 802 -41.07 0.74 -14.66
N ALA A 803 -40.24 1.64 -14.13
CA ALA A 803 -38.79 1.41 -13.97
C ALA A 803 -38.44 0.18 -13.10
N PRO A 804 -39.16 -0.14 -12.00
CA PRO A 804 -38.92 -1.37 -11.24
C PRO A 804 -39.20 -2.64 -12.06
N LEU A 805 -40.26 -2.65 -12.87
CA LEU A 805 -40.60 -3.78 -13.73
C LEU A 805 -39.52 -4.03 -14.81
N ARG A 806 -38.97 -2.95 -15.39
CA ARG A 806 -37.83 -3.05 -16.31
C ARG A 806 -36.56 -3.53 -15.62
N LEU A 807 -36.27 -3.06 -14.41
CA LEU A 807 -35.15 -3.58 -13.61
C LEU A 807 -35.32 -5.08 -13.32
N GLN A 808 -36.51 -5.53 -12.95
CA GLN A 808 -36.82 -6.95 -12.72
C GLN A 808 -36.64 -7.82 -13.98
N GLU A 809 -37.06 -7.30 -15.14
CA GLU A 809 -36.86 -7.94 -16.45
C GLU A 809 -35.38 -8.12 -16.79
N PHE A 810 -34.55 -7.08 -16.60
CA PHE A 810 -33.11 -7.18 -16.86
C PHE A 810 -32.38 -8.06 -15.84
N LEU A 811 -32.68 -7.94 -14.54
CA LEU A 811 -32.09 -8.80 -13.51
C LEU A 811 -32.40 -10.28 -13.75
N LYS A 812 -33.64 -10.61 -14.13
CA LYS A 812 -34.06 -11.99 -14.46
C LYS A 812 -33.32 -12.58 -15.66
N ASN A 813 -32.90 -11.74 -16.61
CA ASN A 813 -32.21 -12.14 -17.83
C ASN A 813 -30.68 -11.96 -17.76
N SER A 814 -30.14 -11.58 -16.59
CA SER A 814 -28.70 -11.34 -16.37
C SER A 814 -27.97 -12.59 -15.86
N ASN A 815 -26.67 -12.67 -16.09
CA ASN A 815 -25.82 -13.77 -15.62
C ASN A 815 -25.45 -13.67 -14.12
N LEU A 816 -26.36 -13.14 -13.30
CA LEU A 816 -26.17 -12.99 -11.85
C LEU A 816 -26.13 -14.38 -11.17
N PRO A 817 -25.14 -14.67 -10.30
CA PRO A 817 -25.07 -15.96 -9.62
C PRO A 817 -26.18 -16.13 -8.58
N ASP A 818 -26.53 -17.40 -8.33
CA ASP A 818 -27.62 -17.81 -7.45
C ASP A 818 -27.32 -17.56 -5.95
N GLU A 819 -26.04 -17.50 -5.60
CA GLU A 819 -25.50 -17.04 -4.31
C GLU A 819 -24.04 -16.52 -4.46
N PHE A 820 -23.63 -15.58 -3.61
CA PHE A 820 -22.26 -15.04 -3.52
C PHE A 820 -21.99 -14.36 -2.15
N LEU A 821 -20.73 -14.25 -1.72
CA LEU A 821 -20.36 -13.48 -0.51
C LEU A 821 -20.32 -11.98 -0.82
N LEU A 822 -20.71 -11.12 0.12
CA LEU A 822 -20.71 -9.67 -0.13
C LEU A 822 -19.28 -9.10 -0.16
N PRO A 823 -18.89 -8.35 -1.21
CA PRO A 823 -17.59 -7.69 -1.27
C PRO A 823 -17.25 -6.79 -0.07
N PHE A 824 -18.24 -6.19 0.60
CA PHE A 824 -18.02 -5.33 1.78
C PHE A 824 -18.12 -6.04 3.15
N ASP A 825 -18.70 -7.25 3.23
CA ASP A 825 -18.66 -8.10 4.42
C ASP A 825 -18.68 -9.59 4.00
N PRO A 826 -17.52 -10.26 3.90
CA PRO A 826 -17.44 -11.65 3.45
C PRO A 826 -18.11 -12.65 4.39
N ARG A 827 -18.53 -12.23 5.59
CA ARG A 827 -19.32 -13.07 6.51
C ARG A 827 -20.79 -13.21 6.09
N ILE A 828 -21.24 -12.41 5.14
CA ILE A 828 -22.63 -12.39 4.67
C ILE A 828 -22.66 -12.93 3.25
N LYS A 829 -23.41 -14.03 3.06
CA LYS A 829 -23.73 -14.57 1.75
C LYS A 829 -25.10 -14.02 1.32
N ALA A 830 -25.13 -13.35 0.18
CA ALA A 830 -26.37 -13.08 -0.54
C ALA A 830 -26.79 -14.38 -1.25
N GLY A 831 -28.01 -14.83 -0.99
CA GLY A 831 -28.65 -15.88 -1.80
C GLY A 831 -29.38 -15.28 -3.00
N ARG A 832 -30.46 -15.95 -3.44
CA ARG A 832 -31.24 -15.57 -4.62
C ARG A 832 -31.86 -14.18 -4.52
N ILE A 833 -31.88 -13.46 -5.64
CA ILE A 833 -32.40 -12.10 -5.74
C ILE A 833 -33.94 -12.05 -5.61
N LEU A 834 -34.43 -11.18 -4.74
CA LEU A 834 -35.85 -10.93 -4.46
C LEU A 834 -36.38 -9.84 -5.38
N LEU A 835 -36.61 -10.21 -6.64
CA LEU A 835 -37.01 -9.31 -7.72
C LEU A 835 -38.15 -8.36 -7.33
N ASP A 836 -39.16 -8.84 -6.61
CA ASP A 836 -40.32 -8.07 -6.13
C ASP A 836 -39.97 -6.84 -5.28
N LYS A 837 -38.78 -6.84 -4.65
CA LYS A 837 -38.31 -5.79 -3.74
C LYS A 837 -37.23 -4.90 -4.37
N CYS A 838 -36.69 -5.29 -5.52
CA CYS A 838 -35.70 -4.52 -6.27
C CYS A 838 -36.34 -3.27 -6.93
N LYS A 839 -35.61 -2.14 -6.92
CA LYS A 839 -36.09 -0.86 -7.48
C LYS A 839 -34.93 0.04 -7.92
N VAL A 840 -35.16 0.91 -8.91
CA VAL A 840 -34.22 1.98 -9.25
C VAL A 840 -34.45 3.17 -8.32
N MET A 841 -33.41 3.73 -7.73
CA MET A 841 -33.53 4.87 -6.80
C MET A 841 -33.65 6.21 -7.55
N ALA A 842 -34.52 7.09 -7.06
CA ALA A 842 -34.83 8.40 -7.67
C ALA A 842 -33.74 9.48 -7.51
N SER A 843 -32.48 9.09 -7.39
CA SER A 843 -31.32 9.99 -7.41
C SER A 843 -30.97 10.43 -8.85
N LYS A 844 -30.02 11.36 -8.98
CA LYS A 844 -29.39 11.76 -10.25
C LYS A 844 -28.78 10.55 -10.96
N LYS A 845 -27.93 9.80 -10.25
CA LYS A 845 -27.10 8.71 -10.81
C LYS A 845 -27.80 7.33 -10.90
N LYS A 846 -29.12 7.25 -10.67
CA LYS A 846 -29.97 6.04 -10.81
C LYS A 846 -29.42 4.74 -10.19
N PRO A 847 -28.90 4.73 -8.94
CA PRO A 847 -28.38 3.51 -8.35
C PRO A 847 -29.48 2.45 -8.15
N LEU A 848 -29.08 1.18 -8.18
CA LEU A 848 -29.98 0.03 -8.05
C LEU A 848 -30.11 -0.34 -6.58
N TRP A 849 -31.33 -0.40 -6.06
CA TRP A 849 -31.63 -1.00 -4.76
C TRP A 849 -31.98 -2.46 -4.99
N LEU A 850 -31.18 -3.35 -4.40
CA LEU A 850 -31.21 -4.79 -4.59
C LEU A 850 -31.45 -5.48 -3.24
N GLU A 851 -32.19 -6.59 -3.29
CA GLU A 851 -32.66 -7.33 -2.13
C GLU A 851 -32.47 -8.81 -2.42
N PHE A 852 -31.88 -9.57 -1.50
CA PHE A 852 -31.51 -10.98 -1.67
C PHE A 852 -32.01 -11.81 -0.49
N SER A 853 -32.27 -13.11 -0.70
CA SER A 853 -32.58 -14.01 0.42
C SER A 853 -31.37 -14.13 1.36
N PRO A 854 -31.56 -14.12 2.69
CA PRO A 854 -30.47 -14.37 3.62
C PRO A 854 -30.09 -15.86 3.62
N MET A 855 -28.95 -16.18 4.23
CA MET A 855 -28.67 -17.57 4.61
C MET A 855 -29.68 -18.07 5.66
N PRO A 856 -29.98 -19.38 5.68
CA PRO A 856 -30.85 -19.96 6.71
C PRO A 856 -30.33 -19.67 8.13
N SER A 857 -31.19 -19.09 8.96
CA SER A 857 -30.92 -18.77 10.36
C SER A 857 -32.18 -19.01 11.20
N PRO A 858 -32.06 -19.54 12.44
CA PRO A 858 -33.21 -19.75 13.32
C PRO A 858 -33.82 -18.44 13.84
N SER A 859 -33.07 -17.34 13.85
CA SER A 859 -33.46 -16.08 14.51
C SER A 859 -33.76 -14.92 13.56
N SER A 860 -33.40 -14.99 12.27
CA SER A 860 -33.64 -13.91 11.30
C SER A 860 -33.92 -14.42 9.90
N SER A 861 -35.06 -14.00 9.34
CA SER A 861 -35.41 -14.11 7.91
C SER A 861 -35.25 -12.77 7.16
N THR A 862 -34.49 -11.84 7.73
CA THR A 862 -34.31 -10.49 7.18
C THR A 862 -33.50 -10.54 5.87
N PRO A 863 -34.01 -10.00 4.74
CA PRO A 863 -33.26 -9.97 3.49
C PRO A 863 -31.89 -9.29 3.59
N VAL A 864 -30.96 -9.71 2.73
CA VAL A 864 -29.67 -9.04 2.52
C VAL A 864 -29.87 -7.91 1.51
N GLY A 865 -29.48 -6.68 1.85
CA GLY A 865 -29.79 -5.49 1.07
C GLY A 865 -28.54 -4.76 0.59
N VAL A 866 -28.47 -4.50 -0.72
CA VAL A 866 -27.32 -3.87 -1.39
C VAL A 866 -27.80 -2.74 -2.29
N ILE A 867 -27.14 -1.58 -2.22
CA ILE A 867 -27.22 -0.54 -3.25
C ILE A 867 -26.02 -0.70 -4.19
N PHE A 868 -26.28 -0.93 -5.47
CA PHE A 868 -25.23 -0.94 -6.51
C PHE A 868 -25.17 0.45 -7.18
N LYS A 869 -24.01 1.11 -7.09
CA LYS A 869 -23.77 2.46 -7.63
C LYS A 869 -22.89 2.37 -8.87
N GLN A 870 -23.31 3.05 -9.94
CA GLN A 870 -22.61 3.11 -11.23
C GLN A 870 -22.34 4.57 -11.61
N GLY A 871 -21.12 4.88 -12.02
CA GLY A 871 -20.74 6.21 -12.51
C GLY A 871 -20.49 7.25 -11.42
N ASP A 872 -20.10 6.82 -10.22
CA ASP A 872 -19.57 7.63 -9.11
C ASP A 872 -18.36 6.88 -8.52
N ASP A 873 -17.33 7.59 -8.06
CA ASP A 873 -16.19 6.97 -7.35
C ASP A 873 -16.52 6.79 -5.86
N LEU A 874 -16.53 5.55 -5.39
CA LEU A 874 -16.80 5.22 -3.97
C LEU A 874 -15.56 5.23 -3.08
N ARG A 875 -14.35 5.45 -3.62
CA ARG A 875 -13.11 5.48 -2.81
C ARG A 875 -13.14 6.59 -1.74
N GLN A 876 -13.87 7.68 -1.98
CA GLN A 876 -14.14 8.74 -1.01
C GLN A 876 -15.06 8.28 0.14
N ASP A 877 -16.21 7.67 -0.16
CA ASP A 877 -17.09 7.10 0.86
C ASP A 877 -16.36 6.00 1.67
N MET A 878 -15.57 5.15 1.01
CA MET A 878 -14.74 4.12 1.66
C MET A 878 -13.76 4.73 2.67
N LEU A 879 -13.02 5.77 2.29
CA LEU A 879 -12.06 6.44 3.18
C LEU A 879 -12.77 7.02 4.41
N VAL A 880 -13.91 7.68 4.23
CA VAL A 880 -14.67 8.24 5.36
C VAL A 880 -15.20 7.12 6.28
N ILE A 881 -15.71 6.02 5.73
CA ILE A 881 -16.23 4.89 6.51
C ILE A 881 -15.11 4.16 7.25
N GLN A 882 -13.97 3.89 6.60
CA GLN A 882 -12.77 3.36 7.25
C GLN A 882 -12.30 4.28 8.38
N THR A 883 -12.30 5.59 8.15
CA THR A 883 -11.96 6.59 9.18
C THR A 883 -12.94 6.55 10.35
N LEU A 884 -14.24 6.39 10.10
CA LEU A 884 -15.23 6.23 11.17
C LEU A 884 -14.98 4.95 12.01
N VAL A 885 -14.56 3.84 11.39
CA VAL A 885 -14.15 2.62 12.12
C VAL A 885 -12.91 2.87 12.98
N LEU A 886 -11.92 3.61 12.47
CA LEU A 886 -10.73 3.98 13.23
C LEU A 886 -11.06 4.94 14.40
N MET A 887 -11.93 5.92 14.18
CA MET A 887 -12.42 6.81 15.24
C MET A 887 -13.14 6.03 16.34
N ASP A 888 -13.95 5.04 15.97
CA ASP A 888 -14.62 4.16 16.94
C ASP A 888 -13.62 3.29 17.72
N SER A 889 -12.56 2.76 17.09
CA SER A 889 -11.44 2.08 17.81
C SER A 889 -10.82 2.99 18.87
N ILE A 890 -10.43 4.22 18.48
CA ILE A 890 -9.81 5.23 19.34
C ILE A 890 -10.71 5.60 20.54
N TRP A 891 -12.03 5.56 20.37
CA TRP A 891 -12.98 5.78 21.46
C TRP A 891 -13.21 4.51 22.30
N GLN A 892 -13.33 3.32 21.69
CA GLN A 892 -13.44 2.04 22.39
C GLN A 892 -12.22 1.75 23.28
N GLU A 893 -11.02 2.11 22.86
CA GLU A 893 -9.78 2.04 23.66
C GLU A 893 -9.90 2.80 24.99
N LYS A 894 -10.63 3.92 25.01
CA LYS A 894 -10.95 4.69 26.23
C LYS A 894 -12.31 4.32 26.85
N SER A 895 -12.86 3.15 26.49
CA SER A 895 -14.15 2.61 26.93
C SER A 895 -15.38 3.46 26.56
N LEU A 896 -15.32 4.18 25.43
CA LEU A 896 -16.35 5.13 24.98
C LEU A 896 -17.06 4.61 23.71
N ASP A 897 -18.10 3.79 23.87
CA ASP A 897 -18.95 3.35 22.76
C ASP A 897 -19.93 4.47 22.33
N LEU A 898 -19.61 5.15 21.22
CA LEU A 898 -20.46 6.21 20.65
C LEU A 898 -21.56 5.70 19.72
N ASN A 899 -21.70 4.38 19.52
CA ASN A 899 -22.81 3.80 18.76
C ASN A 899 -22.91 4.32 17.30
N LEU A 900 -21.76 4.53 16.65
CA LEU A 900 -21.66 4.81 15.22
C LEU A 900 -22.27 3.67 14.38
N VAL A 901 -22.57 3.98 13.11
CA VAL A 901 -23.00 3.00 12.10
C VAL A 901 -22.11 3.15 10.85
N PRO A 902 -20.86 2.63 10.89
CA PRO A 902 -20.00 2.54 9.71
C PRO A 902 -20.50 1.40 8.81
N TYR A 903 -21.50 1.71 7.98
CA TYR A 903 -22.14 0.77 7.05
C TYR A 903 -21.15 0.30 5.96
N GLY A 904 -21.32 -0.92 5.46
CA GLY A 904 -20.47 -1.48 4.42
C GLY A 904 -20.47 -0.64 3.13
N CYS A 905 -19.29 -0.30 2.62
CA CYS A 905 -19.12 0.38 1.34
C CYS A 905 -17.81 -0.09 0.69
N ILE A 906 -17.84 -0.43 -0.60
CA ILE A 906 -16.64 -0.87 -1.32
C ILE A 906 -16.74 -0.54 -2.82
N SER A 907 -15.65 0.01 -3.36
CA SER A 907 -15.40 0.14 -4.79
C SER A 907 -15.02 -1.21 -5.37
N THR A 908 -15.69 -1.64 -6.44
CA THR A 908 -15.44 -2.94 -7.09
C THR A 908 -14.75 -2.80 -8.45
N GLY A 909 -14.42 -1.55 -8.84
CA GLY A 909 -13.81 -1.19 -10.11
C GLY A 909 -13.93 0.32 -10.39
N HIS A 910 -13.50 0.75 -11.57
CA HIS A 910 -13.53 2.16 -11.95
C HIS A 910 -14.96 2.75 -11.95
N ASN A 911 -15.22 3.71 -11.06
CA ASN A 911 -16.52 4.38 -10.91
C ASN A 911 -17.71 3.41 -10.65
N ILE A 912 -17.47 2.28 -9.97
CA ILE A 912 -18.51 1.30 -9.57
C ILE A 912 -18.32 0.79 -8.15
N GLY A 913 -19.41 0.37 -7.50
CA GLY A 913 -19.32 -0.37 -6.24
C GLY A 913 -20.64 -0.63 -5.53
N MET A 914 -20.52 -1.17 -4.32
CA MET A 914 -21.62 -1.66 -3.50
C MET A 914 -21.66 -0.96 -2.14
N ILE A 915 -22.88 -0.67 -1.66
CA ILE A 915 -23.17 -0.05 -0.37
C ILE A 915 -24.22 -0.88 0.37
N GLU A 916 -24.05 -1.08 1.68
CA GLU A 916 -24.99 -1.78 2.56
C GLU A 916 -26.30 -1.00 2.77
N ILE A 917 -27.43 -1.71 2.80
CA ILE A 917 -28.72 -1.13 3.20
C ILE A 917 -28.94 -1.31 4.70
N VAL A 918 -28.60 -0.28 5.49
CA VAL A 918 -28.91 -0.23 6.93
C VAL A 918 -30.41 -0.41 7.16
N ARG A 919 -30.78 -1.45 7.92
CA ARG A 919 -32.17 -1.84 8.15
C ARG A 919 -32.84 -1.01 9.24
N ASN A 920 -34.18 -0.96 9.20
CA ASN A 920 -35.02 -0.26 10.17
C ASN A 920 -34.60 1.20 10.42
N ALA A 921 -34.27 1.90 9.33
CA ALA A 921 -33.78 3.28 9.34
C ALA A 921 -34.55 4.17 8.35
N ALA A 922 -34.63 5.46 8.65
CA ALA A 922 -35.27 6.47 7.81
C ALA A 922 -34.41 7.75 7.73
N THR A 923 -34.50 8.51 6.64
CA THR A 923 -33.88 9.84 6.58
C THR A 923 -34.64 10.83 7.47
N ILE A 924 -33.94 11.80 8.05
CA ILE A 924 -34.58 12.85 8.87
C ILE A 924 -35.66 13.59 8.07
N ALA A 925 -35.42 13.83 6.78
CA ALA A 925 -36.41 14.40 5.87
C ALA A 925 -37.67 13.54 5.71
N ALA A 926 -37.57 12.20 5.70
CA ALA A 926 -38.73 11.32 5.68
C ALA A 926 -39.52 11.37 7.00
N VAL A 927 -38.81 11.39 8.15
CA VAL A 927 -39.43 11.53 9.47
C VAL A 927 -40.19 12.87 9.59
N GLN A 928 -39.57 13.97 9.16
CA GLN A 928 -40.18 15.31 9.13
C GLN A 928 -41.39 15.38 8.19
N ARG A 929 -41.28 14.84 6.96
CA ARG A 929 -42.37 14.80 5.99
C ARG A 929 -43.60 14.06 6.51
N ASN A 930 -43.40 12.96 7.25
CA ASN A 930 -44.51 12.19 7.82
C ASN A 930 -45.26 12.92 8.96
N HIS A 931 -44.61 13.87 9.67
CA HIS A 931 -45.21 14.59 10.81
C HIS A 931 -45.64 16.03 10.49
N GLY A 932 -45.23 16.59 9.35
CA GLY A 932 -45.54 17.99 8.99
C GLY A 932 -45.53 18.31 7.51
N GLY A 933 -45.48 17.32 6.60
CA GLY A 933 -45.42 17.56 5.17
C GLY A 933 -44.23 18.41 4.76
N THR A 934 -44.43 19.38 3.86
CA THR A 934 -43.38 20.30 3.39
C THR A 934 -42.92 21.32 4.43
N THR A 935 -43.69 21.60 5.49
CA THR A 935 -43.27 22.46 6.61
C THR A 935 -42.68 21.68 7.78
N GLY A 936 -42.59 20.34 7.68
CA GLY A 936 -42.07 19.46 8.73
C GLY A 936 -40.63 19.74 9.15
N ALA A 937 -39.82 20.39 8.30
CA ALA A 937 -38.45 20.82 8.62
C ALA A 937 -38.35 21.86 9.76
N PHE A 938 -39.47 22.46 10.18
CA PHE A 938 -39.56 23.36 11.34
C PHE A 938 -40.31 22.75 12.54
N ARG A 939 -40.68 21.46 12.49
CA ARG A 939 -41.30 20.75 13.62
C ARG A 939 -40.23 20.11 14.49
N ASN A 940 -39.72 20.90 15.44
CA ASN A 940 -38.72 20.45 16.42
C ASN A 940 -39.15 19.19 17.21
N ASP A 941 -40.46 18.90 17.31
CA ASP A 941 -41.03 17.76 18.01
C ASP A 941 -41.14 16.47 17.15
N ALA A 942 -41.05 16.57 15.82
CA ALA A 942 -41.30 15.45 14.90
C ALA A 942 -40.35 14.26 15.10
N LEU A 943 -39.06 14.51 15.32
CA LEU A 943 -38.06 13.46 15.54
C LEU A 943 -38.25 12.75 16.89
N PHE A 944 -38.62 13.50 17.93
CA PHE A 944 -38.87 12.96 19.27
C PHE A 944 -40.12 12.08 19.29
N GLU A 945 -41.24 12.55 18.72
CA GLU A 945 -42.46 11.75 18.64
C GLU A 945 -42.30 10.54 17.71
N TRP A 946 -41.48 10.61 16.66
CA TRP A 946 -41.11 9.42 15.87
C TRP A 946 -40.35 8.38 16.70
N LEU A 947 -39.26 8.77 17.39
CA LEU A 947 -38.51 7.86 18.25
C LEU A 947 -39.38 7.25 19.35
N LYS A 948 -40.23 8.06 19.97
CA LYS A 948 -41.22 7.64 20.96
C LYS A 948 -42.25 6.67 20.39
N SER A 949 -42.69 6.84 19.14
CA SER A 949 -43.59 5.91 18.45
C SER A 949 -43.00 4.52 18.20
N LYS A 950 -41.66 4.40 18.17
CA LYS A 950 -40.94 3.11 18.06
C LYS A 950 -40.74 2.40 19.40
N CYS A 951 -41.00 3.06 20.52
CA CYS A 951 -40.71 2.56 21.87
C CYS A 951 -41.99 2.11 22.59
N PRO A 952 -42.29 0.80 22.67
CA PRO A 952 -43.50 0.33 23.36
C PRO A 952 -43.42 0.43 24.89
N LEU A 953 -42.23 0.65 25.46
CA LEU A 953 -41.98 0.80 26.89
C LEU A 953 -41.08 2.00 27.18
N GLN A 954 -41.26 2.62 28.35
CA GLN A 954 -40.51 3.82 28.76
C GLN A 954 -39.01 3.56 28.94
N GLU A 955 -38.60 2.35 29.36
CA GLU A 955 -37.20 1.94 29.46
C GLU A 955 -36.53 1.86 28.08
N ILE A 956 -37.22 1.31 27.08
CA ILE A 956 -36.76 1.27 25.68
C ILE A 956 -36.61 2.71 25.15
N HIS A 957 -37.53 3.61 25.50
CA HIS A 957 -37.43 5.03 25.13
C HIS A 957 -36.21 5.72 25.76
N PHE A 958 -35.92 5.46 27.04
CA PHE A 958 -34.70 5.97 27.69
C PHE A 958 -33.45 5.51 26.95
N ARG A 959 -33.31 4.20 26.70
CA ARG A 959 -32.18 3.61 25.98
C ARG A 959 -32.05 4.17 24.56
N THR A 960 -33.17 4.36 23.86
CA THR A 960 -33.21 4.93 22.51
C THR A 960 -32.75 6.39 22.47
N VAL A 961 -33.14 7.20 23.46
CA VAL A 961 -32.66 8.59 23.59
C VAL A 961 -31.18 8.64 23.99
N GLU A 962 -30.71 7.70 24.83
CA GLU A 962 -29.29 7.57 25.15
C GLU A 962 -28.43 7.16 23.93
N THR A 963 -28.90 6.20 23.12
CA THR A 963 -28.28 5.82 21.85
C THR A 963 -28.25 6.99 20.87
N PHE A 964 -29.31 7.79 20.81
CA PHE A 964 -29.31 9.04 20.03
C PHE A 964 -28.29 10.06 20.54
N VAL A 965 -28.19 10.27 21.85
CA VAL A 965 -27.20 11.19 22.45
C VAL A 965 -25.76 10.75 22.13
N LYS A 966 -25.46 9.45 22.27
CA LYS A 966 -24.13 8.88 21.96
C LYS A 966 -23.78 9.01 20.48
N SER A 967 -24.66 8.56 19.59
CA SER A 967 -24.42 8.57 18.13
C SER A 967 -24.41 9.97 17.54
N CYS A 968 -25.30 10.86 18.00
CA CYS A 968 -25.25 12.27 17.64
C CYS A 968 -23.92 12.92 18.08
N ALA A 969 -23.43 12.63 19.30
CA ALA A 969 -22.13 13.13 19.75
C ALA A 969 -20.98 12.62 18.86
N GLY A 970 -20.95 11.33 18.53
CA GLY A 970 -19.94 10.73 17.64
C GLY A 970 -19.94 11.35 16.24
N TYR A 971 -21.10 11.45 15.58
CA TYR A 971 -21.18 12.06 14.24
C TYR A 971 -20.95 13.58 14.25
N CYS A 972 -21.34 14.33 15.29
CA CYS A 972 -20.98 15.75 15.41
C CYS A 972 -19.46 15.95 15.48
N VAL A 973 -18.75 15.13 16.27
CA VAL A 973 -17.28 15.18 16.38
C VAL A 973 -16.61 14.73 15.09
N ALA A 974 -17.02 13.60 14.51
CA ALA A 974 -16.42 13.08 13.29
C ALA A 974 -16.64 14.01 12.08
N THR A 975 -17.85 14.54 11.90
CA THR A 975 -18.14 15.46 10.77
C THR A 975 -17.44 16.81 10.91
N TYR A 976 -17.20 17.27 12.14
CA TYR A 976 -16.37 18.45 12.40
C TYR A 976 -14.88 18.19 12.07
N VAL A 977 -14.30 17.12 12.62
CA VAL A 977 -12.87 16.81 12.40
C VAL A 977 -12.56 16.53 10.93
N LEU A 978 -13.46 15.82 10.23
CA LEU A 978 -13.31 15.48 8.81
C LEU A 978 -13.89 16.54 7.85
N GLY A 979 -14.46 17.63 8.36
CA GLY A 979 -15.00 18.74 7.56
C GLY A 979 -16.04 18.32 6.51
N ILE A 980 -16.99 17.46 6.89
CA ILE A 980 -17.91 16.81 5.95
C ILE A 980 -19.04 17.76 5.54
N GLY A 981 -19.08 18.15 4.26
CA GLY A 981 -19.97 19.17 3.69
C GLY A 981 -21.32 18.67 3.13
N ASP A 982 -22.18 19.61 2.71
CA ASP A 982 -23.56 19.40 2.17
C ASP A 982 -24.43 18.46 3.04
N ARG A 983 -24.34 18.59 4.37
CA ARG A 983 -25.14 17.80 5.33
C ARG A 983 -26.60 18.30 5.42
N HIS A 984 -27.46 17.78 4.56
CA HIS A 984 -28.91 17.99 4.60
C HIS A 984 -29.68 16.81 5.23
N ASN A 985 -30.96 17.02 5.56
CA ASN A 985 -31.85 16.05 6.21
C ASN A 985 -32.16 14.78 5.40
N ASP A 986 -31.92 14.76 4.08
CA ASP A 986 -31.93 13.53 3.30
C ASP A 986 -30.62 12.71 3.42
N ASN A 987 -29.48 13.35 3.77
CA ASN A 987 -28.16 12.71 3.95
C ASN A 987 -27.84 12.35 5.42
N ILE A 988 -28.84 12.46 6.30
CA ILE A 988 -28.78 12.03 7.70
C ILE A 988 -29.94 11.07 7.93
N MET A 989 -29.63 9.93 8.54
CA MET A 989 -30.55 8.84 8.83
C MET A 989 -30.59 8.52 10.31
N ILE A 990 -31.67 7.89 10.76
CA ILE A 990 -31.84 7.43 12.13
C ILE A 990 -32.48 6.03 12.14
N THR A 991 -32.00 5.14 13.00
CA THR A 991 -32.58 3.80 13.20
C THR A 991 -33.75 3.83 14.19
N ASP A 992 -34.60 2.81 14.14
CA ASP A 992 -35.67 2.56 15.12
C ASP A 992 -35.14 2.36 16.57
N GLN A 993 -33.84 2.10 16.76
CA GLN A 993 -33.17 2.04 18.07
C GLN A 993 -32.50 3.38 18.48
N GLY A 994 -32.60 4.41 17.65
CA GLY A 994 -32.09 5.75 17.93
C GLY A 994 -30.67 6.04 17.45
N ASN A 995 -29.99 5.13 16.74
CA ASN A 995 -28.68 5.44 16.14
C ASN A 995 -28.86 6.50 15.04
N LEU A 996 -28.35 7.71 15.27
CA LEU A 996 -28.17 8.71 14.23
C LEU A 996 -26.94 8.35 13.41
N PHE A 997 -27.01 8.43 12.08
CA PHE A 997 -25.85 8.25 11.20
C PHE A 997 -25.94 9.10 9.94
N HIS A 998 -24.79 9.38 9.35
CA HIS A 998 -24.66 10.18 8.13
C HIS A 998 -24.37 9.26 6.94
N ILE A 999 -24.84 9.63 5.75
CA ILE A 999 -24.65 8.90 4.49
C ILE A 999 -24.20 9.84 3.36
N ASP A 1000 -23.68 9.30 2.26
CA ASP A 1000 -23.27 10.03 1.04
C ASP A 1000 -22.20 11.10 1.34
N PHE A 1001 -20.93 10.70 1.33
CA PHE A 1001 -19.79 11.48 1.84
C PHE A 1001 -19.05 12.28 0.76
N GLY A 1002 -19.70 12.62 -0.36
CA GLY A 1002 -19.09 13.32 -1.50
C GLY A 1002 -18.65 14.78 -1.29
N HIS A 1003 -18.50 15.24 -0.05
CA HIS A 1003 -17.91 16.54 0.32
C HIS A 1003 -17.12 16.43 1.65
N ILE A 1004 -15.79 16.59 1.65
CA ILE A 1004 -14.89 16.42 2.83
C ILE A 1004 -13.82 17.53 3.00
N LEU A 1005 -13.15 17.54 4.15
CA LEU A 1005 -12.02 18.41 4.52
C LEU A 1005 -12.31 19.92 4.40
N GLY A 1006 -13.57 20.31 4.56
CA GLY A 1006 -14.01 21.69 4.45
C GLY A 1006 -14.29 22.16 3.02
N ASN A 1007 -14.20 21.28 2.02
CA ASN A 1007 -14.72 21.54 0.69
C ASN A 1007 -16.24 21.71 0.75
N ARG A 1008 -16.75 22.75 0.07
CA ARG A 1008 -18.10 23.28 0.32
C ARG A 1008 -18.85 23.60 -0.96
N LYS A 1009 -20.12 23.24 -0.96
CA LYS A 1009 -21.05 23.51 -2.06
C LYS A 1009 -21.58 24.95 -1.95
N HIS A 1010 -21.17 25.80 -2.88
CA HIS A 1010 -21.65 27.18 -2.98
C HIS A 1010 -22.99 27.27 -3.74
N PHE A 1011 -23.83 28.24 -3.38
CA PHE A 1011 -25.05 28.58 -4.09
C PHE A 1011 -25.21 30.10 -4.15
N LEU A 1012 -25.35 30.66 -5.37
CA LEU A 1012 -25.38 32.11 -5.63
C LEU A 1012 -24.21 32.88 -4.95
N GLY A 1013 -23.01 32.29 -4.96
CA GLY A 1013 -21.80 32.84 -4.35
C GLY A 1013 -21.68 32.64 -2.83
N VAL A 1014 -22.73 32.22 -2.14
CA VAL A 1014 -22.73 32.01 -0.68
C VAL A 1014 -22.48 30.54 -0.35
N SER A 1015 -21.70 30.26 0.69
CA SER A 1015 -21.57 28.90 1.25
C SER A 1015 -22.93 28.40 1.73
N ARG A 1016 -23.33 27.18 1.33
CA ARG A 1016 -24.54 26.54 1.89
C ARG A 1016 -24.41 26.32 3.40
N GLU A 1017 -23.22 25.96 3.87
CA GLU A 1017 -22.94 25.76 5.30
C GLU A 1017 -22.66 27.06 6.03
N ARG A 1018 -23.26 27.19 7.22
CA ARG A 1018 -23.14 28.33 8.14
C ARG A 1018 -22.71 27.92 9.56
N VAL A 1019 -22.52 26.62 9.78
CA VAL A 1019 -22.17 25.99 11.06
C VAL A 1019 -21.04 24.99 10.85
N PRO A 1020 -20.21 24.70 11.86
CA PRO A 1020 -19.11 23.72 11.76
C PRO A 1020 -19.59 22.26 11.68
N PHE A 1021 -20.78 21.94 12.20
CA PHE A 1021 -21.43 20.63 12.08
C PHE A 1021 -22.95 20.76 12.31
N VAL A 1022 -23.71 19.70 12.05
CA VAL A 1022 -25.18 19.71 12.19
C VAL A 1022 -25.60 19.46 13.64
N LEU A 1023 -26.24 20.45 14.25
CA LEU A 1023 -26.99 20.33 15.51
C LEU A 1023 -28.25 21.20 15.41
N THR A 1024 -29.38 20.61 15.05
CA THR A 1024 -30.64 21.33 14.80
C THR A 1024 -31.54 21.42 16.04
N PRO A 1025 -32.51 22.35 16.07
CA PRO A 1025 -33.53 22.40 17.12
C PRO A 1025 -34.31 21.10 17.31
N ASP A 1026 -34.53 20.29 16.26
CA ASP A 1026 -35.06 18.93 16.35
C ASP A 1026 -34.20 18.04 17.27
N PHE A 1027 -32.88 18.03 17.04
CA PHE A 1027 -31.93 17.20 17.79
C PHE A 1027 -31.84 17.68 19.25
N LEU A 1028 -31.81 19.01 19.46
CA LEU A 1028 -31.85 19.62 20.79
C LEU A 1028 -33.15 19.28 21.55
N HIS A 1029 -34.28 19.19 20.85
CA HIS A 1029 -35.57 18.82 21.44
C HIS A 1029 -35.59 17.35 21.89
N VAL A 1030 -35.03 16.42 21.11
CA VAL A 1030 -34.84 15.02 21.55
C VAL A 1030 -33.98 14.96 22.82
N MET A 1031 -32.96 15.81 22.93
CA MET A 1031 -32.14 15.97 24.15
C MET A 1031 -32.84 16.77 25.28
N GLY A 1032 -34.14 17.07 25.16
CA GLY A 1032 -34.92 17.82 26.15
C GLY A 1032 -34.56 19.31 26.30
N ARG A 1033 -33.74 19.87 25.41
CA ARG A 1033 -33.26 21.26 25.47
C ARG A 1033 -34.16 22.20 24.69
N GLY A 1034 -35.18 22.73 25.37
CA GLY A 1034 -36.08 23.76 24.85
C GLY A 1034 -36.05 25.03 25.69
N LYS A 1035 -36.14 26.20 25.03
CA LYS A 1035 -36.24 27.55 25.66
C LYS A 1035 -35.18 27.80 26.76
N GLY A 1036 -33.92 27.45 26.50
CA GLY A 1036 -32.80 27.71 27.41
C GLY A 1036 -32.78 26.90 28.71
N ARG A 1037 -33.61 25.86 28.84
CA ARG A 1037 -33.62 25.00 30.03
C ARG A 1037 -32.43 24.04 30.02
N ASN A 1038 -31.80 23.84 31.18
CA ASN A 1038 -30.79 22.79 31.35
C ASN A 1038 -31.44 21.40 31.25
N SER A 1039 -30.74 20.48 30.58
CA SER A 1039 -31.13 19.08 30.42
C SER A 1039 -29.92 18.19 30.64
N LEU A 1040 -30.12 17.09 31.40
CA LEU A 1040 -29.07 16.11 31.68
C LEU A 1040 -28.56 15.43 30.40
N TYR A 1041 -29.45 15.15 29.44
CA TYR A 1041 -29.05 14.59 28.14
C TYR A 1041 -28.16 15.54 27.34
N PHE A 1042 -28.45 16.84 27.35
CA PHE A 1042 -27.62 17.83 26.64
C PHE A 1042 -26.28 18.10 27.34
N GLN A 1043 -26.25 18.07 28.68
CA GLN A 1043 -24.98 18.10 29.40
C GLN A 1043 -24.14 16.87 29.05
N ARG A 1044 -24.73 15.67 29.12
CA ARG A 1044 -24.05 14.42 28.75
C ARG A 1044 -23.61 14.41 27.29
N PHE A 1045 -24.38 14.99 26.36
CA PHE A 1045 -23.96 15.24 24.98
C PHE A 1045 -22.69 16.09 24.92
N ARG A 1046 -22.65 17.27 25.58
CA ARG A 1046 -21.44 18.13 25.61
C ARG A 1046 -20.23 17.41 26.20
N ASP A 1047 -20.41 16.68 27.29
CA ASP A 1047 -19.35 15.95 27.97
C ASP A 1047 -18.81 14.81 27.07
N THR A 1048 -19.71 14.07 26.41
CA THR A 1048 -19.38 12.99 25.44
C THR A 1048 -18.65 13.56 24.22
N CYS A 1049 -19.18 14.61 23.59
CA CYS A 1049 -18.54 15.33 22.49
C CYS A 1049 -17.12 15.79 22.86
N THR A 1050 -16.94 16.32 24.07
CA THR A 1050 -15.63 16.78 24.56
C THR A 1050 -14.64 15.62 24.71
N GLN A 1051 -15.05 14.52 25.34
CA GLN A 1051 -14.20 13.33 25.53
C GLN A 1051 -13.82 12.70 24.19
N ALA A 1052 -14.77 12.61 23.26
CA ALA A 1052 -14.56 12.09 21.91
C ALA A 1052 -13.58 12.96 21.10
N TYR A 1053 -13.79 14.28 21.07
CA TYR A 1053 -12.93 15.23 20.37
C TYR A 1053 -11.49 15.21 20.88
N LEU A 1054 -11.30 15.30 22.21
CA LEU A 1054 -9.96 15.24 22.81
C LEU A 1054 -9.26 13.89 22.58
N SER A 1055 -10.02 12.82 22.35
CA SER A 1055 -9.47 11.50 22.04
C SER A 1055 -9.07 11.30 20.59
N LEU A 1056 -9.71 12.01 19.65
CA LEU A 1056 -9.18 12.14 18.29
C LEU A 1056 -7.97 13.07 18.25
N ARG A 1057 -7.99 14.15 19.05
CA ARG A 1057 -6.87 15.09 19.17
C ARG A 1057 -5.60 14.42 19.69
N SER A 1058 -5.69 13.48 20.65
CA SER A 1058 -4.52 12.70 21.10
C SER A 1058 -3.92 11.79 20.02
N HIS A 1059 -4.57 11.67 18.86
CA HIS A 1059 -4.14 10.87 17.71
C HIS A 1059 -4.07 11.71 16.41
N SER A 1060 -3.89 13.03 16.52
CA SER A 1060 -3.87 13.95 15.37
C SER A 1060 -2.88 13.53 14.28
N ARG A 1061 -1.65 13.16 14.67
CA ARG A 1061 -0.61 12.67 13.74
C ARG A 1061 -1.09 11.45 12.95
N LEU A 1062 -1.80 10.51 13.57
CA LEU A 1062 -2.28 9.30 12.89
C LEU A 1062 -3.33 9.63 11.83
N LEU A 1063 -4.32 10.46 12.19
CA LEU A 1063 -5.34 10.93 11.25
C LEU A 1063 -4.71 11.71 10.08
N VAL A 1064 -3.78 12.62 10.37
CA VAL A 1064 -3.06 13.41 9.34
C VAL A 1064 -2.20 12.52 8.44
N THR A 1065 -1.46 11.55 8.99
CA THR A 1065 -0.66 10.60 8.21
C THR A 1065 -1.55 9.75 7.29
N LEU A 1066 -2.64 9.15 7.80
CA LEU A 1066 -3.50 8.28 7.01
C LEU A 1066 -4.18 9.02 5.85
N PHE A 1067 -4.63 10.27 6.05
CA PHE A 1067 -5.15 11.08 4.95
C PHE A 1067 -4.05 11.54 3.98
N SER A 1068 -2.83 11.79 4.48
CA SER A 1068 -1.67 12.13 3.61
C SER A 1068 -1.27 10.97 2.70
N LEU A 1069 -1.34 9.71 3.17
CA LEU A 1069 -1.13 8.52 2.32
C LEU A 1069 -2.24 8.34 1.27
N MET A 1070 -3.44 8.86 1.53
CA MET A 1070 -4.58 8.78 0.61
C MET A 1070 -4.57 9.86 -0.48
N LEU A 1071 -3.66 10.85 -0.44
CA LEU A 1071 -3.39 11.74 -1.58
C LEU A 1071 -3.02 10.96 -2.86
N LEU A 1072 -2.51 9.72 -2.70
CA LEU A 1072 -2.17 8.80 -3.79
C LEU A 1072 -3.40 8.20 -4.52
N THR A 1073 -4.62 8.42 -3.99
CA THR A 1073 -5.88 7.97 -4.61
C THR A 1073 -6.36 8.87 -5.75
N GLY A 1074 -6.05 10.16 -5.70
CA GLY A 1074 -6.57 11.19 -6.59
C GLY A 1074 -8.07 11.48 -6.46
N ILE A 1075 -8.67 11.17 -5.30
CA ILE A 1075 -9.97 11.73 -4.91
C ILE A 1075 -9.88 13.27 -5.03
N PRO A 1076 -10.75 13.97 -5.80
CA PRO A 1076 -10.57 15.39 -6.09
C PRO A 1076 -10.51 16.32 -4.86
N GLU A 1077 -11.21 15.96 -3.78
CA GLU A 1077 -11.21 16.70 -2.51
C GLU A 1077 -10.08 16.32 -1.55
N LEU A 1078 -9.10 15.55 -2.03
CA LEU A 1078 -7.94 15.06 -1.31
C LEU A 1078 -6.73 15.14 -2.24
N SER A 1079 -6.36 16.38 -2.52
CA SER A 1079 -5.67 16.83 -3.74
C SER A 1079 -4.35 17.54 -3.44
N ALA A 1080 -4.29 18.22 -2.29
CA ALA A 1080 -3.17 19.05 -1.87
C ALA A 1080 -2.77 18.80 -0.40
N ALA A 1081 -1.51 19.09 -0.09
CA ALA A 1081 -1.05 19.21 1.30
C ALA A 1081 -1.77 20.33 2.08
N GLU A 1082 -2.43 21.24 1.37
CA GLU A 1082 -3.30 22.27 1.96
C GLU A 1082 -4.59 21.70 2.54
N ASP A 1083 -5.11 20.57 2.03
CA ASP A 1083 -6.29 19.90 2.58
C ASP A 1083 -5.96 19.29 3.96
N MET A 1084 -4.73 18.80 4.14
CA MET A 1084 -4.24 18.28 5.42
C MET A 1084 -4.15 19.35 6.51
N ARG A 1085 -4.09 20.63 6.12
CA ARG A 1085 -4.18 21.76 7.06
C ARG A 1085 -5.55 21.83 7.73
N TYR A 1086 -6.62 21.35 7.08
CA TYR A 1086 -7.96 21.30 7.70
C TYR A 1086 -7.93 20.44 8.97
N LEU A 1087 -7.41 19.21 8.90
CA LEU A 1087 -7.32 18.29 10.05
C LEU A 1087 -6.54 18.91 11.22
N ARG A 1088 -5.38 19.52 10.95
CA ARG A 1088 -4.55 20.17 11.98
C ARG A 1088 -5.25 21.35 12.66
N VAL A 1089 -5.97 22.16 11.89
CA VAL A 1089 -6.74 23.30 12.39
C VAL A 1089 -8.00 22.86 13.14
N ALA A 1090 -8.72 21.85 12.65
CA ALA A 1090 -9.92 21.31 13.29
C ALA A 1090 -9.62 20.60 14.61
N LEU A 1091 -8.48 19.89 14.71
CA LEU A 1091 -8.00 19.25 15.93
C LEU A 1091 -7.20 20.18 16.86
N LYS A 1092 -6.96 21.44 16.45
CA LYS A 1092 -6.17 22.43 17.21
C LYS A 1092 -4.83 21.87 17.66
N GLU A 1093 -4.05 21.35 16.72
CA GLU A 1093 -2.79 20.62 16.99
C GLU A 1093 -1.73 21.49 17.72
N GLU A 1094 -1.68 22.79 17.41
CA GLU A 1094 -0.70 23.75 17.97
C GLU A 1094 -1.09 24.37 19.33
N GLU A 1095 -2.35 24.25 19.76
CA GLU A 1095 -2.87 24.84 21.01
C GLU A 1095 -2.73 23.87 22.20
N CYS A 1096 -2.96 24.31 23.45
CA CYS A 1096 -3.02 23.38 24.57
C CYS A 1096 -4.38 22.65 24.64
N GLU A 1097 -4.47 21.55 25.39
CA GLU A 1097 -5.71 20.75 25.49
C GLU A 1097 -6.90 21.57 26.03
N ALA A 1098 -6.66 22.51 26.95
CA ALA A 1098 -7.69 23.36 27.52
C ALA A 1098 -8.25 24.37 26.50
N GLU A 1099 -7.39 24.95 25.66
CA GLU A 1099 -7.77 25.86 24.57
C GLU A 1099 -8.53 25.11 23.47
N ALA A 1100 -8.02 23.94 23.06
CA ALA A 1100 -8.69 23.08 22.07
C ALA A 1100 -10.08 22.63 22.55
N LYS A 1101 -10.22 22.27 23.84
CA LYS A 1101 -11.51 21.95 24.48
C LYS A 1101 -12.46 23.13 24.44
N GLU A 1102 -12.01 24.31 24.87
CA GLU A 1102 -12.86 25.51 24.93
C GLU A 1102 -13.28 25.96 23.51
N HIS A 1103 -12.37 25.92 22.53
CA HIS A 1103 -12.70 26.17 21.12
C HIS A 1103 -13.81 25.24 20.60
N PHE A 1104 -13.77 23.96 20.93
CA PHE A 1104 -14.79 23.00 20.52
C PHE A 1104 -16.13 23.19 21.26
N LEU A 1105 -16.10 23.56 22.55
CA LEU A 1105 -17.30 23.97 23.29
C LEU A 1105 -17.95 25.24 22.70
N GLN A 1106 -17.15 26.15 22.15
CA GLN A 1106 -17.64 27.31 21.39
C GLN A 1106 -18.26 26.88 20.05
N GLN A 1107 -17.73 25.88 19.36
CA GLN A 1107 -18.36 25.34 18.14
C GLN A 1107 -19.74 24.74 18.42
N ILE A 1108 -19.91 23.98 19.51
CA ILE A 1108 -21.24 23.48 19.95
C ILE A 1108 -22.20 24.66 20.22
N THR A 1109 -21.71 25.70 20.88
CA THR A 1109 -22.51 26.89 21.23
C THR A 1109 -22.94 27.67 19.98
N LEU A 1110 -22.06 27.78 18.97
CA LEU A 1110 -22.34 28.39 17.68
C LEU A 1110 -23.41 27.60 16.90
N CYS A 1111 -23.33 26.26 16.89
CA CYS A 1111 -24.35 25.41 16.26
C CYS A 1111 -25.72 25.56 16.94
N GLU A 1112 -25.77 25.63 18.29
CA GLU A 1112 -27.02 25.87 19.01
C GLU A 1112 -27.67 27.21 18.61
N GLN A 1113 -26.88 28.29 18.51
CA GLN A 1113 -27.39 29.61 18.14
C GLN A 1113 -27.86 29.70 16.67
N LEU A 1114 -27.19 28.99 15.75
CA LEU A 1114 -27.44 29.06 14.31
C LEU A 1114 -28.26 27.89 13.75
N GLY A 1115 -28.63 26.89 14.55
CA GLY A 1115 -29.30 25.67 14.09
C GLY A 1115 -30.63 25.88 13.35
N TRP A 1116 -31.34 26.99 13.60
CA TRP A 1116 -32.53 27.38 12.83
C TRP A 1116 -32.21 27.73 11.36
N THR A 1117 -31.00 28.22 11.08
CA THR A 1117 -30.56 28.48 9.69
C THR A 1117 -30.33 27.18 8.92
N VAL A 1118 -29.97 26.10 9.62
CA VAL A 1118 -29.84 24.76 9.06
C VAL A 1118 -31.22 24.19 8.70
N GLN A 1119 -32.22 24.31 9.59
CA GLN A 1119 -33.62 23.98 9.28
C GLN A 1119 -34.15 24.79 8.07
N ALA A 1120 -33.84 26.08 7.98
CA ALA A 1120 -34.24 26.91 6.84
C ALA A 1120 -33.61 26.42 5.51
N ASN A 1121 -32.33 26.04 5.52
CA ASN A 1121 -31.67 25.43 4.36
C ASN A 1121 -32.28 24.05 4.00
N TRP A 1122 -32.59 23.22 5.00
CA TRP A 1122 -33.27 21.93 4.80
C TRP A 1122 -34.68 22.10 4.21
N TRP A 1123 -35.42 23.12 4.65
CA TRP A 1123 -36.72 23.47 4.07
C TRP A 1123 -36.60 23.92 2.61
N ILE A 1124 -35.60 24.75 2.28
CA ILE A 1124 -35.30 25.13 0.88
C ILE A 1124 -34.97 23.88 0.04
N HIS A 1125 -34.19 22.94 0.57
CA HIS A 1125 -33.90 21.68 -0.11
C HIS A 1125 -35.18 20.88 -0.42
N MET A 1126 -36.02 20.69 0.61
CA MET A 1126 -37.30 19.96 0.50
C MET A 1126 -38.32 20.61 -0.45
N VAL A 1127 -38.39 21.95 -0.52
CA VAL A 1127 -39.40 22.67 -1.31
C VAL A 1127 -38.95 22.96 -2.73
N ALA A 1128 -37.68 23.34 -2.93
CA ALA A 1128 -37.18 23.73 -4.25
C ALA A 1128 -36.70 22.53 -5.10
N GLY A 1129 -36.58 21.33 -4.52
CA GLY A 1129 -36.23 20.11 -5.26
C GLY A 1129 -34.86 20.14 -5.92
N ILE A 1130 -33.91 20.89 -5.36
CA ILE A 1130 -32.59 21.17 -5.93
C ILE A 1130 -31.66 19.96 -5.77
N LYS A 1131 -31.85 18.98 -6.65
CA LYS A 1131 -30.95 17.84 -6.93
C LYS A 1131 -29.56 18.31 -7.41
#